data_AF-A0A6G1X4G5-F1
#
_entry.id   AF-A0A6G1X4G5-F1
#
_cell.length_a   1.000
_cell.length_b   1.000
_cell.length_c   1.000
_cell.angle_alpha   90.00
_cell.angle_beta   90.00
_cell.angle_gamma   90.00
#
_symmetry.space_group_name_H-M   'P 1'
#
loop_
_entity.id
_entity.type
_entity.pdbx_description
1 polymer ?
#
loop_
_entity_poly.entity_id
_entity_poly.type
_entity_poly.pdbx_seq_one_letter_code
_entity_poly.pdbx_strand_id
1 'polypeptide(L)'
;MKKRFNQRFALFMAILLVLSNLAFLQPQVVDAASLENAVTITALDEDGEEVLPLTAISIEEGDTAFDVLLQAGEKHDVEIAYDEYDFGNMVTGIGETTQSDPYFWSFNVNGLGPEVGASSYQVSNGEHLFFSLTDDFEPSITAKVSAIGKNGNEIIPETEVTLMRGASAYGALIQAAKKNNVQVDASIDDTYFTFINNVGETNLENGDYWSIAINDETLSASIVDHKIQPDEQLQLTIQTYEPPSEDEETPAEEDENADEKTPQPTITDALMQERIDGILSYMEKNNVTIEYGNEWWLWGLANTNQEVPASYVKSVKQKVKELDGNFGNIFDLEKVIIGLSAAGKDASSIEGQNLLDKLVNHTQLENPTVNMLIYALLAIDSGQYTVPDTFRNQLVQTILEYELEGGGWAFFGNEPTADITGMALSALAPYRDQENVKGAINRAIDYLSTEQDETGGYGTEVNGGDSSEAVSQVITGLSSVGVDPTGEDFTKMEGNLVQHLFKFKKDDGGFSHLKDDESSSVMATYQALLALNAYQKFVNQDGLVYQFPIKKEEDKETENPEDGNDNQDPDNPEDKHGNEEPKQDQKTEVKINPETTINSKKQEILVSVKLADTQNVEDNEIVVIEPNQARKQVVLTAAIDHGVLQRLVEKNNDLKIDKGDTQLLIPTKVLEQLLKESKDQKIEVKLVKQEVKRAVGSVYDFTFMAGTNEIQHFNNQEVTLTFEVNPALVAGLDPNKIKAFHFNEETNEWEIIENSTYDTDSGLVKAKTDHFSTYGVFENVQTENISAPVRAEVSETTNGNGEKLPDTATSTYNLLVLGIILLMCGVLFFIRSRKTQL
;
A
#
# COMPACT_ATOMS: atom_id res chain seq x y z
N MET A 1 0.15 -35.92 52.08
CA MET A 1 0.73 -36.22 50.74
C MET A 1 0.12 -35.39 49.61
N LYS A 2 -1.21 -35.26 49.49
CA LYS A 2 -1.86 -34.47 48.41
C LYS A 2 -1.47 -32.97 48.35
N LYS A 3 -1.26 -32.30 49.50
CA LYS A 3 -0.94 -30.84 49.53
C LYS A 3 0.45 -30.50 48.98
N ARG A 4 1.45 -31.35 49.21
CA ARG A 4 2.82 -31.21 48.66
C ARG A 4 2.92 -31.54 47.17
N PHE A 5 1.98 -32.34 46.65
CA PHE A 5 1.91 -32.67 45.23
C PHE A 5 1.36 -31.50 44.42
N ASN A 6 0.28 -30.87 44.89
CA ASN A 6 -0.32 -29.73 44.20
C ASN A 6 0.59 -28.49 44.18
N GLN A 7 1.40 -28.27 45.23
CA GLN A 7 2.38 -27.17 45.24
C GLN A 7 3.53 -27.40 44.25
N ARG A 8 3.98 -28.64 44.06
CA ARG A 8 5.04 -28.96 43.09
C ARG A 8 4.52 -28.96 41.66
N PHE A 9 3.25 -29.31 41.46
CA PHE A 9 2.59 -29.23 40.16
C PHE A 9 2.33 -27.77 39.74
N ALA A 10 1.91 -26.92 40.67
CA ALA A 10 1.75 -25.48 40.42
C ALA A 10 3.09 -24.79 40.12
N LEU A 11 4.15 -25.15 40.84
CA LEU A 11 5.50 -24.62 40.57
C LEU A 11 6.03 -25.07 39.20
N PHE A 12 5.74 -26.31 38.80
CA PHE A 12 6.11 -26.81 37.48
C PHE A 12 5.33 -26.13 36.35
N MET A 13 4.03 -25.88 36.53
CA MET A 13 3.22 -25.12 35.57
C MET A 13 3.67 -23.66 35.48
N ALA A 14 4.04 -23.02 36.60
CA ALA A 14 4.56 -21.66 36.59
C ALA A 14 5.89 -21.55 35.84
N ILE A 15 6.80 -22.53 36.01
CA ILE A 15 8.06 -22.58 35.25
C ILE A 15 7.80 -22.82 33.76
N LEU A 16 6.82 -23.66 33.40
CA LEU A 16 6.40 -23.87 32.01
C LEU A 16 5.77 -22.62 31.39
N LEU A 17 5.04 -21.83 32.18
CA LEU A 17 4.44 -20.57 31.73
C LEU A 17 5.49 -19.48 31.53
N VAL A 18 6.51 -19.42 32.40
CA VAL A 18 7.65 -18.52 32.26
C VAL A 18 8.51 -18.92 31.05
N LEU A 19 8.76 -20.22 30.86
CA LEU A 19 9.49 -20.73 29.69
C LEU A 19 8.69 -20.60 28.38
N SER A 20 7.35 -20.67 28.41
CA SER A 20 6.53 -20.40 27.23
C SER A 20 6.53 -18.92 26.88
N ASN A 21 6.53 -18.02 27.87
CA ASN A 21 6.62 -16.57 27.63
C ASN A 21 8.01 -16.14 27.16
N LEU A 22 9.08 -16.79 27.63
CA LEU A 22 10.44 -16.57 27.12
C LEU A 22 10.66 -17.06 25.68
N ALA A 23 9.78 -17.93 25.14
CA ALA A 23 9.82 -18.34 23.73
C ALA A 23 9.14 -17.33 22.79
N PHE A 24 8.41 -16.34 23.33
CA PHE A 24 7.80 -15.24 22.58
C PHE A 24 8.60 -13.93 22.66
N LEU A 25 9.68 -13.90 23.45
CA LEU A 25 10.64 -12.78 23.54
C LEU A 25 11.86 -13.04 22.64
N GLN A 26 11.62 -13.36 21.37
CA GLN A 26 12.64 -13.13 20.36
C GLN A 26 12.24 -11.87 19.60
N PRO A 27 13.11 -10.85 19.50
CA PRO A 27 12.83 -9.71 18.66
C PRO A 27 12.50 -10.22 17.25
N GLN A 28 11.34 -9.84 16.73
CA GLN A 28 11.07 -9.95 15.31
C GLN A 28 12.10 -9.02 14.67
N VAL A 29 13.10 -9.60 14.02
CA VAL A 29 13.96 -8.85 13.12
C VAL A 29 13.04 -8.36 12.02
N VAL A 30 12.81 -7.05 11.97
CA VAL A 30 12.14 -6.41 10.85
C VAL A 30 13.17 -6.42 9.72
N ASP A 31 13.10 -7.44 8.86
CA ASP A 31 13.88 -7.48 7.64
C ASP A 31 13.25 -6.48 6.66
N ALA A 32 13.91 -5.32 6.47
CA ALA A 32 13.73 -4.54 5.26
C ALA A 32 14.14 -5.45 4.09
N ALA A 33 13.20 -5.80 3.21
CA ALA A 33 13.45 -6.81 2.19
C ALA A 33 14.25 -6.20 1.03
N SER A 34 15.55 -6.06 1.22
CA SER A 34 16.48 -5.77 0.13
C SER A 34 16.31 -6.79 -1.00
N LEU A 35 16.29 -6.33 -2.25
CA LEU A 35 16.32 -7.18 -3.43
C LEU A 35 17.64 -7.99 -3.44
N GLU A 36 17.54 -9.32 -3.57
CA GLU A 36 18.66 -10.25 -3.37
C GLU A 36 19.76 -10.14 -4.44
N ASN A 37 19.47 -9.47 -5.56
CA ASN A 37 20.44 -9.11 -6.60
C ASN A 37 19.81 -8.01 -7.45
N ALA A 38 20.18 -6.75 -7.23
CA ALA A 38 19.55 -5.62 -7.91
C ALA A 38 20.55 -4.53 -8.26
N VAL A 39 20.10 -3.63 -9.12
CA VAL A 39 20.76 -2.37 -9.43
C VAL A 39 19.76 -1.23 -9.35
N THR A 40 20.27 -0.01 -9.26
CA THR A 40 19.45 1.19 -9.44
C THR A 40 19.77 1.81 -10.80
N ILE A 41 18.79 2.46 -11.42
CA ILE A 41 18.95 3.13 -12.70
C ILE A 41 18.17 4.45 -12.72
N THR A 42 18.74 5.49 -13.36
CA THR A 42 18.04 6.74 -13.66
C THR A 42 18.51 7.31 -14.99
N ALA A 43 17.68 8.13 -15.65
CA ALA A 43 18.05 8.82 -16.88
C ALA A 43 17.62 10.28 -16.90
N LEU A 44 18.52 11.16 -17.37
CA LEU A 44 18.31 12.61 -17.48
C LEU A 44 18.43 13.11 -18.92
N ASP A 45 17.69 14.15 -19.27
CA ASP A 45 17.85 14.89 -20.52
C ASP A 45 19.03 15.90 -20.49
N GLU A 46 19.16 16.71 -21.56
CA GLU A 46 20.23 17.70 -21.70
C GLU A 46 20.14 18.88 -20.70
N ASP A 47 18.95 19.14 -20.17
CA ASP A 47 18.67 20.17 -19.18
C ASP A 47 18.85 19.64 -17.74
N GLY A 48 19.01 18.32 -17.58
CA GLY A 48 19.19 17.64 -16.31
C GLY A 48 17.88 17.20 -15.66
N GLU A 49 16.77 17.25 -16.40
CA GLU A 49 15.45 16.79 -15.96
C GLU A 49 15.33 15.28 -16.13
N GLU A 50 14.54 14.65 -15.26
CA GLU A 50 14.36 13.20 -15.27
C GLU A 50 13.43 12.74 -16.39
N VAL A 51 13.97 11.88 -17.27
CA VAL A 51 13.21 11.19 -18.32
C VAL A 51 12.96 9.72 -17.97
N LEU A 52 13.71 9.19 -17.01
CA LEU A 52 13.46 7.92 -16.34
C LEU A 52 13.75 8.13 -14.84
N PRO A 53 12.73 8.01 -13.97
CA PRO A 53 12.92 8.22 -12.54
C PRO A 53 13.89 7.19 -11.94
N LEU A 54 14.47 7.51 -10.79
CA LEU A 54 15.31 6.56 -10.05
C LEU A 54 14.51 5.27 -9.77
N THR A 55 15.02 4.16 -10.25
CA THR A 55 14.32 2.88 -10.29
C THR A 55 15.23 1.77 -9.79
N ALA A 56 14.76 0.93 -8.86
CA ALA A 56 15.41 -0.34 -8.54
C ALA A 56 14.91 -1.44 -9.48
N ILE A 57 15.84 -2.22 -10.02
CA ILE A 57 15.60 -3.33 -10.93
C ILE A 57 16.33 -4.57 -10.40
N SER A 58 15.58 -5.66 -10.17
CA SER A 58 16.15 -6.97 -9.91
C SER A 58 16.86 -7.49 -11.14
N ILE A 59 18.03 -8.10 -10.98
CA ILE A 59 18.88 -8.55 -12.08
C ILE A 59 19.21 -10.05 -11.97
N GLU A 60 19.30 -10.71 -13.11
CA GLU A 60 19.76 -12.09 -13.24
C GLU A 60 21.24 -12.16 -13.64
N GLU A 61 21.88 -13.32 -13.47
CA GLU A 61 23.27 -13.52 -13.88
C GLU A 61 23.41 -13.35 -15.40
N GLY A 62 24.16 -12.32 -15.80
CA GLY A 62 24.45 -12.04 -17.20
C GLY A 62 23.62 -10.90 -17.82
N ASP A 63 22.66 -10.34 -17.07
CA ASP A 63 21.95 -9.13 -17.48
C ASP A 63 22.92 -8.01 -17.83
N THR A 64 22.62 -7.29 -18.91
CA THR A 64 23.39 -6.12 -19.34
C THR A 64 22.74 -4.83 -18.88
N ALA A 65 23.51 -3.74 -18.83
CA ALA A 65 22.96 -2.43 -18.52
C ALA A 65 21.87 -1.97 -19.51
N PHE A 66 21.90 -2.48 -20.75
CA PHE A 66 20.84 -2.25 -21.72
C PHE A 66 19.56 -3.03 -21.37
N ASP A 67 19.68 -4.29 -20.90
CA ASP A 67 18.52 -5.06 -20.44
C ASP A 67 17.86 -4.40 -19.23
N VAL A 68 18.65 -3.88 -18.30
CA VAL A 68 18.15 -3.10 -17.15
C VAL A 68 17.43 -1.82 -17.61
N LEU A 69 17.96 -1.12 -18.62
CA LEU A 69 17.31 0.06 -19.17
C LEU A 69 15.95 -0.27 -19.80
N LEU A 70 15.84 -1.39 -20.53
CA LEU A 70 14.57 -1.85 -21.08
C LEU A 70 13.58 -2.20 -19.97
N GLN A 71 14.00 -2.95 -18.94
CA GLN A 71 13.16 -3.31 -17.80
C GLN A 71 12.67 -2.08 -17.03
N ALA A 72 13.53 -1.08 -16.84
CA ALA A 72 13.13 0.18 -16.22
C ALA A 72 12.17 0.98 -17.10
N GLY A 73 12.40 1.00 -18.41
CA GLY A 73 11.45 1.57 -19.37
C GLY A 73 10.08 0.92 -19.28
N GLU A 74 10.01 -0.41 -19.31
CA GLU A 74 8.77 -1.18 -19.13
C GLU A 74 8.08 -0.89 -17.79
N LYS A 75 8.85 -0.80 -16.70
CA LYS A 75 8.33 -0.52 -15.35
C LYS A 75 7.66 0.86 -15.24
N HIS A 76 8.11 1.83 -16.04
CA HIS A 76 7.62 3.21 -16.02
C HIS A 76 6.80 3.61 -17.25
N ASP A 77 6.48 2.67 -18.14
CA ASP A 77 5.83 2.95 -19.44
C ASP A 77 6.60 4.00 -20.27
N VAL A 78 7.94 3.94 -20.22
CA VAL A 78 8.87 4.81 -20.93
C VAL A 78 9.45 4.06 -22.12
N GLU A 79 9.13 4.50 -23.34
CA GLU A 79 9.66 3.88 -24.56
C GLU A 79 11.18 4.10 -24.68
N ILE A 80 11.92 3.02 -24.90
CA ILE A 80 13.36 3.07 -25.17
C ILE A 80 13.59 2.89 -26.66
N ALA A 81 13.92 3.98 -27.35
CA ALA A 81 14.29 3.96 -28.75
C ALA A 81 15.79 3.68 -28.91
N TYR A 82 16.15 2.78 -29.82
CA TYR A 82 17.54 2.43 -30.09
C TYR A 82 17.76 1.94 -31.52
N ASP A 83 19.00 2.11 -32.00
CA ASP A 83 19.47 1.55 -33.26
C ASP A 83 20.39 0.36 -32.99
N GLU A 84 20.19 -0.75 -33.72
CA GLU A 84 20.99 -1.97 -33.59
C GLU A 84 22.27 -1.89 -34.44
N TYR A 85 23.42 -2.21 -33.84
CA TYR A 85 24.70 -2.33 -34.54
C TYR A 85 25.44 -3.62 -34.14
N ASP A 86 26.39 -4.03 -34.99
CA ASP A 86 27.26 -5.20 -34.73
C ASP A 86 28.07 -5.09 -33.42
N PHE A 87 28.20 -3.89 -32.87
CA PHE A 87 28.93 -3.61 -31.62
C PHE A 87 28.00 -3.36 -30.41
N GLY A 88 26.68 -3.53 -30.56
CA GLY A 88 25.68 -3.32 -29.50
C GLY A 88 24.58 -2.34 -29.92
N ASN A 89 23.57 -2.20 -29.05
CA ASN A 89 22.46 -1.28 -29.26
C ASN A 89 22.86 0.12 -28.84
N MET A 90 22.60 1.09 -29.70
CA MET A 90 22.82 2.50 -29.42
C MET A 90 21.48 3.14 -29.07
N VAL A 91 21.31 3.56 -27.82
CA VAL A 91 20.11 4.29 -27.37
C VAL A 91 20.00 5.59 -28.16
N THR A 92 18.85 5.81 -28.78
CA THR A 92 18.52 7.01 -29.56
C THR A 92 17.43 7.86 -28.91
N GLY A 93 16.67 7.30 -27.98
CA GLY A 93 15.69 8.03 -27.17
C GLY A 93 15.25 7.27 -25.92
N ILE A 94 14.87 8.02 -24.89
CA ILE A 94 14.26 7.52 -23.65
C ILE A 94 13.04 8.40 -23.38
N GLY A 95 11.85 7.80 -23.43
CA GLY A 95 10.58 8.53 -23.36
C GLY A 95 10.40 9.45 -24.57
N GLU A 96 9.96 10.68 -24.32
CA GLU A 96 9.81 11.70 -25.37
C GLU A 96 11.14 12.34 -25.79
N THR A 97 12.23 12.08 -25.05
CA THR A 97 13.53 12.70 -25.26
C THR A 97 14.36 11.91 -26.26
N THR A 98 14.67 12.54 -27.40
CA THR A 98 15.45 11.95 -28.49
C THR A 98 16.80 12.65 -28.67
N GLN A 99 17.84 11.89 -29.00
CA GLN A 99 19.16 12.46 -29.24
C GLN A 99 19.20 13.35 -30.49
N SER A 100 20.01 14.42 -30.45
CA SER A 100 20.27 15.29 -31.61
C SER A 100 21.60 16.01 -31.48
N ASP A 101 22.34 16.17 -32.59
CA ASP A 101 23.67 16.83 -32.62
C ASP A 101 23.64 18.22 -31.94
N PRO A 102 24.47 18.49 -30.91
CA PRO A 102 25.64 17.72 -30.45
C PRO A 102 25.41 16.72 -29.30
N TYR A 103 24.19 16.53 -28.83
CA TYR A 103 23.85 15.72 -27.67
C TYR A 103 23.57 14.25 -28.02
N PHE A 104 24.23 13.32 -27.31
CA PHE A 104 24.02 11.88 -27.43
C PHE A 104 23.89 11.23 -26.06
N TRP A 105 23.23 10.08 -26.00
CA TRP A 105 23.04 9.34 -24.76
C TRP A 105 24.38 8.79 -24.25
N SER A 106 24.80 9.25 -23.09
CA SER A 106 25.92 8.72 -22.32
C SER A 106 25.41 7.67 -21.33
N PHE A 107 26.20 6.62 -21.10
CA PHE A 107 25.94 5.57 -20.14
C PHE A 107 27.09 5.51 -19.13
N ASN A 108 26.75 5.56 -17.85
CA ASN A 108 27.71 5.61 -16.75
C ASN A 108 27.33 4.63 -15.66
N VAL A 109 28.32 4.08 -14.97
CA VAL A 109 28.16 3.17 -13.85
C VAL A 109 28.90 3.72 -12.65
N ASN A 110 28.19 3.89 -11.53
CA ASN A 110 28.72 4.46 -10.29
C ASN A 110 29.47 5.79 -10.54
N GLY A 111 28.90 6.63 -11.40
CA GLY A 111 29.38 7.98 -11.70
C GLY A 111 30.47 8.12 -12.78
N LEU A 112 30.89 7.03 -13.44
CA LEU A 112 31.87 7.08 -14.54
C LEU A 112 31.46 6.21 -15.73
N GLY A 113 31.86 6.61 -16.93
CA GLY A 113 31.64 5.82 -18.16
C GLY A 113 32.50 4.53 -18.17
N PRO A 114 31.92 3.34 -18.44
CA PRO A 114 32.67 2.11 -18.59
C PRO A 114 33.43 2.02 -19.94
N GLU A 115 34.34 1.06 -20.07
CA GLU A 115 35.12 0.84 -21.32
C GLU A 115 34.30 0.18 -22.45
N VAL A 116 33.09 -0.29 -22.15
CA VAL A 116 32.19 -0.99 -23.07
C VAL A 116 30.80 -0.35 -23.03
N GLY A 117 30.03 -0.47 -24.11
CA GLY A 117 28.66 0.05 -24.18
C GLY A 117 27.66 -0.75 -23.33
N ALA A 118 26.47 -0.19 -23.15
CA ALA A 118 25.43 -0.74 -22.27
C ALA A 118 25.03 -2.19 -22.61
N SER A 119 25.00 -2.57 -23.89
CA SER A 119 24.68 -3.95 -24.33
C SER A 119 25.80 -4.98 -24.09
N SER A 120 26.97 -4.54 -23.62
CA SER A 120 28.10 -5.43 -23.29
C SER A 120 28.51 -5.34 -21.83
N TYR A 121 28.02 -4.34 -21.11
CA TYR A 121 28.31 -4.15 -19.70
C TYR A 121 27.39 -5.06 -18.88
N GLN A 122 27.95 -6.14 -18.31
CA GLN A 122 27.22 -7.00 -17.38
C GLN A 122 27.15 -6.33 -16.02
N VAL A 123 25.93 -6.19 -15.50
CA VAL A 123 25.67 -5.49 -14.25
C VAL A 123 25.92 -6.39 -13.05
N SER A 124 26.34 -5.78 -11.94
CA SER A 124 26.57 -6.45 -10.66
C SER A 124 25.68 -5.88 -9.57
N ASN A 125 25.37 -6.70 -8.56
CA ASN A 125 24.57 -6.27 -7.42
C ASN A 125 25.10 -4.95 -6.80
N GLY A 126 24.19 -4.06 -6.46
CA GLY A 126 24.51 -2.81 -5.78
C GLY A 126 24.99 -1.69 -6.70
N GLU A 127 25.07 -1.90 -8.02
CA GLU A 127 25.50 -0.84 -8.94
C GLU A 127 24.40 0.19 -9.20
N HIS A 128 24.83 1.42 -9.50
CA HIS A 128 23.96 2.47 -10.02
C HIS A 128 24.30 2.77 -11.47
N LEU A 129 23.31 2.60 -12.35
CA LEU A 129 23.37 2.90 -13.77
C LEU A 129 22.78 4.29 -14.03
N PHE A 130 23.47 5.08 -14.84
CA PHE A 130 23.09 6.46 -15.11
C PHE A 130 23.17 6.75 -16.59
N PHE A 131 22.03 7.09 -17.19
CA PHE A 131 21.95 7.57 -18.56
C PHE A 131 21.75 9.08 -18.58
N SER A 132 22.44 9.78 -19.47
CA SER A 132 22.28 11.23 -19.60
C SER A 132 22.44 11.67 -21.04
N LEU A 133 21.54 12.50 -21.54
CA LEU A 133 21.72 13.11 -22.84
C LEU A 133 22.73 14.27 -22.71
N THR A 134 23.90 14.15 -23.36
CA THR A 134 25.02 15.09 -23.13
C THR A 134 25.86 15.32 -24.38
N ASP A 135 26.50 16.48 -24.46
CA ASP A 135 27.56 16.81 -25.41
C ASP A 135 28.97 16.76 -24.77
N ASP A 136 29.02 16.53 -23.45
CA ASP A 136 30.22 16.39 -22.63
C ASP A 136 30.33 14.97 -22.06
N PHE A 137 31.31 14.20 -22.56
CA PHE A 137 31.54 12.80 -22.20
C PHE A 137 32.71 12.61 -21.24
N GLU A 138 33.27 13.71 -20.72
CA GLU A 138 34.41 13.68 -19.81
C GLU A 138 33.97 14.00 -18.37
N PRO A 139 34.52 13.29 -17.36
CA PRO A 139 34.28 13.62 -15.96
C PRO A 139 34.74 15.03 -15.63
N SER A 140 33.87 15.84 -15.02
CA SER A 140 34.14 17.25 -14.73
C SER A 140 33.67 17.71 -13.34
N ILE A 141 32.84 16.95 -12.65
CA ILE A 141 32.34 17.30 -11.30
C ILE A 141 33.28 16.76 -10.24
N THR A 142 33.86 17.65 -9.44
CA THR A 142 34.72 17.31 -8.31
C THR A 142 33.91 17.16 -7.03
N ALA A 143 34.22 16.15 -6.21
CA ALA A 143 33.67 16.00 -4.87
C ALA A 143 34.71 15.42 -3.93
N LYS A 144 34.59 15.73 -2.64
CA LYS A 144 35.44 15.18 -1.59
C LYS A 144 34.66 14.15 -0.79
N VAL A 145 35.24 12.97 -0.62
CA VAL A 145 34.57 11.87 0.08
C VAL A 145 35.43 11.37 1.22
N SER A 146 34.84 11.15 2.38
CA SER A 146 35.50 10.52 3.52
C SER A 146 34.57 9.53 4.22
N ALA A 147 35.15 8.51 4.84
CA ALA A 147 34.44 7.57 5.71
C ALA A 147 35.26 7.37 6.99
N ILE A 148 34.64 7.65 8.13
CA ILE A 148 35.29 7.68 9.44
C ILE A 148 34.63 6.64 10.34
N GLY A 149 35.44 5.72 10.88
CA GLY A 149 34.98 4.71 11.82
C GLY A 149 34.71 5.26 13.22
N LYS A 150 34.07 4.44 14.07
CA LYS A 150 33.64 4.79 15.44
C LYS A 150 34.74 5.38 16.34
N ASN A 151 36.01 5.02 16.11
CA ASN A 151 37.17 5.50 16.88
C ASN A 151 37.85 6.74 16.25
N GLY A 152 37.22 7.37 15.26
CA GLY A 152 37.81 8.47 14.50
C GLY A 152 38.89 8.03 13.50
N ASN A 153 39.01 6.73 13.23
CA ASN A 153 39.95 6.22 12.23
C ASN A 153 39.38 6.42 10.83
N GLU A 154 40.16 7.01 9.94
CA GLU A 154 39.80 7.17 8.53
C GLU A 154 39.81 5.79 7.85
N ILE A 155 38.64 5.34 7.41
CA ILE A 155 38.45 4.14 6.57
C ILE A 155 38.64 4.53 5.11
N ILE A 156 38.02 5.63 4.70
CA ILE A 156 38.35 6.35 3.47
C ILE A 156 38.85 7.73 3.90
N PRO A 157 40.15 8.05 3.75
CA PRO A 157 40.64 9.40 3.99
C PRO A 157 39.98 10.38 3.03
N GLU A 158 39.92 11.68 3.35
CA GLU A 158 39.34 12.69 2.46
C GLU A 158 39.96 12.56 1.05
N THR A 159 39.14 12.07 0.13
CA THR A 159 39.55 11.68 -1.21
C THR A 159 38.75 12.47 -2.21
N GLU A 160 39.46 13.26 -3.02
CA GLU A 160 38.85 13.95 -4.15
C GLU A 160 38.58 12.96 -5.29
N VAL A 161 37.35 12.94 -5.78
CA VAL A 161 36.90 12.19 -6.96
C VAL A 161 36.42 13.16 -8.03
N THR A 162 36.53 12.73 -9.28
CA THR A 162 36.01 13.47 -10.44
C THR A 162 35.04 12.55 -11.16
N LEU A 163 33.81 13.02 -11.36
CA LEU A 163 32.68 12.23 -11.81
C LEU A 163 32.03 12.91 -13.02
N MET A 164 31.20 12.13 -13.71
CA MET A 164 30.33 12.64 -14.77
C MET A 164 29.30 13.61 -14.20
N ARG A 165 28.87 14.60 -15.01
CA ARG A 165 27.78 15.49 -14.61
C ARG A 165 26.51 14.66 -14.34
N GLY A 166 25.83 14.93 -13.22
CA GLY A 166 24.64 14.20 -12.80
C GLY A 166 24.91 12.93 -11.98
N ALA A 167 26.18 12.58 -11.73
CA ALA A 167 26.54 11.44 -10.88
C ALA A 167 25.99 11.59 -9.45
N SER A 168 25.59 10.47 -8.85
CA SER A 168 25.09 10.43 -7.47
C SER A 168 26.19 10.45 -6.41
N ALA A 169 25.82 10.79 -5.17
CA ALA A 169 26.70 10.69 -3.99
C ALA A 169 27.14 9.24 -3.76
N TYR A 170 26.28 8.27 -4.09
CA TYR A 170 26.68 6.86 -4.09
C TYR A 170 27.81 6.57 -5.08
N GLY A 171 27.71 7.08 -6.31
CA GLY A 171 28.80 7.01 -7.28
C GLY A 171 30.10 7.61 -6.75
N ALA A 172 30.02 8.78 -6.10
CA ALA A 172 31.18 9.40 -5.45
C ALA A 172 31.83 8.51 -4.39
N LEU A 173 31.01 7.89 -3.53
CA LEU A 173 31.46 6.93 -2.51
C LEU A 173 32.20 5.75 -3.13
N ILE A 174 31.61 5.11 -4.15
CA ILE A 174 32.21 3.95 -4.83
C ILE A 174 33.55 4.33 -5.48
N GLN A 175 33.66 5.49 -6.12
CA GLN A 175 34.94 5.92 -6.73
C GLN A 175 36.01 6.23 -5.67
N ALA A 176 35.63 6.84 -4.54
CA ALA A 176 36.56 7.14 -3.46
C ALA A 176 37.03 5.85 -2.76
N ALA A 177 36.12 4.91 -2.53
CA ALA A 177 36.43 3.60 -1.98
C ALA A 177 37.40 2.82 -2.90
N LYS A 178 37.11 2.80 -4.21
CA LYS A 178 37.98 2.18 -5.22
C LYS A 178 39.38 2.78 -5.25
N LYS A 179 39.52 4.12 -5.16
CA LYS A 179 40.83 4.80 -5.08
C LYS A 179 41.64 4.39 -3.85
N ASN A 180 40.96 4.04 -2.75
CA ASN A 180 41.59 3.64 -1.49
C ASN A 180 41.62 2.12 -1.27
N ASN A 181 41.24 1.31 -2.27
CA ASN A 181 41.15 -0.15 -2.14
C ASN A 181 40.21 -0.60 -1.00
N VAL A 182 39.13 0.15 -0.77
CA VAL A 182 38.09 -0.14 0.21
C VAL A 182 36.87 -0.70 -0.51
N GLN A 183 36.26 -1.75 0.05
CA GLN A 183 35.00 -2.28 -0.45
C GLN A 183 33.83 -1.55 0.19
N VAL A 184 32.76 -1.36 -0.56
CA VAL A 184 31.48 -0.86 -0.05
C VAL A 184 30.48 -1.99 -0.23
N ASP A 185 29.84 -2.37 0.86
CA ASP A 185 28.74 -3.31 0.89
C ASP A 185 27.44 -2.50 0.96
N ALA A 186 26.59 -2.65 -0.04
CA ALA A 186 25.34 -1.94 -0.15
C ALA A 186 24.22 -2.90 -0.57
N SER A 187 23.04 -2.69 0.02
CA SER A 187 21.80 -3.36 -0.36
C SER A 187 20.93 -2.41 -1.17
N ILE A 188 20.07 -2.97 -2.01
CA ILE A 188 19.10 -2.20 -2.79
C ILE A 188 17.70 -2.61 -2.39
N ASP A 189 16.87 -1.62 -2.12
CA ASP A 189 15.46 -1.72 -1.82
C ASP A 189 14.65 -1.07 -2.95
N ASP A 190 13.43 -1.54 -3.20
CA ASP A 190 12.60 -1.02 -4.29
C ASP A 190 11.95 0.34 -3.99
N THR A 191 11.95 0.74 -2.72
CA THR A 191 11.31 1.94 -2.19
C THR A 191 12.36 2.91 -1.62
N TYR A 192 13.35 2.41 -0.89
CA TYR A 192 14.40 3.20 -0.22
C TYR A 192 15.74 3.19 -0.99
N PHE A 193 15.79 2.46 -2.11
CA PHE A 193 16.95 2.35 -3.00
C PHE A 193 18.21 1.88 -2.27
N THR A 194 19.33 2.59 -2.38
CA THR A 194 20.63 2.10 -1.91
C THR A 194 20.84 2.36 -0.43
N PHE A 195 21.03 1.30 0.36
CA PHE A 195 21.42 1.35 1.76
C PHE A 195 22.87 0.87 1.95
N ILE A 196 23.67 1.62 2.72
CA ILE A 196 25.07 1.27 2.97
C ILE A 196 25.16 0.32 4.16
N ASN A 197 25.29 -0.98 3.87
CA ASN A 197 25.47 -2.01 4.90
C ASN A 197 26.81 -1.84 5.60
N ASN A 198 27.89 -1.62 4.82
CA ASN A 198 29.22 -1.45 5.39
C ASN A 198 30.20 -0.74 4.45
N VAL A 199 31.26 -0.15 5.03
CA VAL A 199 32.39 0.42 4.30
C VAL A 199 33.69 -0.14 4.89
N GLY A 200 34.46 -0.85 4.06
CA GLY A 200 35.67 -1.58 4.46
C GLY A 200 35.38 -2.78 5.37
N GLU A 201 36.44 -3.35 5.95
CA GLU A 201 36.34 -4.42 6.95
C GLU A 201 36.01 -3.84 8.35
N THR A 202 34.95 -3.03 8.41
CA THR A 202 34.56 -2.34 9.64
C THR A 202 33.68 -3.24 10.48
N ASN A 203 34.05 -3.41 11.76
CA ASN A 203 33.22 -4.14 12.71
C ASN A 203 32.13 -3.21 13.25
N LEU A 204 30.90 -3.40 12.77
CA LEU A 204 29.72 -2.75 13.32
C LEU A 204 29.21 -3.55 14.52
N GLU A 205 28.99 -2.88 15.65
CA GLU A 205 28.34 -3.45 16.83
C GLU A 205 26.81 -3.42 16.66
N ASN A 206 26.07 -4.09 17.54
CA ASN A 206 24.61 -4.10 17.46
C ASN A 206 24.06 -2.67 17.64
N GLY A 207 23.31 -2.17 16.65
CA GLY A 207 22.82 -0.79 16.60
C GLY A 207 23.76 0.19 15.89
N ASP A 208 24.98 -0.20 15.50
CA ASP A 208 25.85 0.66 14.69
C ASP A 208 25.33 0.75 13.24
N TYR A 209 25.26 1.96 12.69
CA TYR A 209 24.92 2.22 11.29
C TYR A 209 25.77 3.34 10.70
N TRP A 210 25.86 3.36 9.37
CA TRP A 210 26.55 4.41 8.63
C TRP A 210 25.64 5.63 8.42
N SER A 211 25.88 6.70 9.17
CA SER A 211 25.27 8.01 8.94
C SER A 211 25.99 8.73 7.79
N ILE A 212 25.21 9.26 6.86
CA ILE A 212 25.71 9.95 5.67
C ILE A 212 25.40 11.44 5.79
N ALA A 213 26.37 12.29 5.47
CA ALA A 213 26.20 13.74 5.45
C ALA A 213 26.77 14.35 4.17
N ILE A 214 26.11 15.38 3.67
CA ILE A 214 26.59 16.26 2.59
C ILE A 214 26.84 17.63 3.20
N ASN A 215 28.07 18.15 3.08
CA ASN A 215 28.49 19.43 3.64
C ASN A 215 28.13 19.60 5.14
N ASP A 216 28.38 18.56 5.93
CA ASP A 216 28.07 18.47 7.37
C ASP A 216 26.56 18.41 7.74
N GLU A 217 25.67 18.30 6.76
CA GLU A 217 24.22 18.12 6.98
C GLU A 217 23.83 16.66 6.69
N THR A 218 23.10 16.02 7.62
CA THR A 218 22.66 14.63 7.47
C THR A 218 21.77 14.48 6.24
N LEU A 219 22.10 13.49 5.40
CA LEU A 219 21.33 13.18 4.21
C LEU A 219 20.04 12.45 4.59
N SER A 220 18.89 13.04 4.24
CA SER A 220 17.55 12.53 4.53
C SER A 220 16.93 11.70 3.40
N ALA A 221 17.64 11.58 2.28
CA ALA A 221 17.25 10.78 1.12
C ALA A 221 18.26 9.63 0.90
N SER A 222 17.93 8.70 0.01
CA SER A 222 18.87 7.64 -0.37
C SER A 222 20.15 8.24 -0.95
N ILE A 223 21.31 7.67 -0.62
CA ILE A 223 22.61 8.16 -1.09
C ILE A 223 22.74 8.15 -2.62
N VAL A 224 21.97 7.28 -3.29
CA VAL A 224 21.95 7.20 -4.75
C VAL A 224 21.06 8.26 -5.41
N ASP A 225 20.13 8.86 -4.66
CA ASP A 225 19.20 9.89 -5.14
C ASP A 225 19.84 11.30 -5.12
N HIS A 226 20.79 11.54 -4.20
CA HIS A 226 21.51 12.81 -4.14
C HIS A 226 22.49 12.99 -5.31
N LYS A 227 22.18 13.89 -6.23
CA LYS A 227 23.06 14.28 -7.35
C LYS A 227 24.18 15.20 -6.84
N ILE A 228 25.44 14.76 -6.96
CA ILE A 228 26.60 15.50 -6.47
C ILE A 228 26.79 16.81 -7.24
N GLN A 229 26.96 17.90 -6.50
CA GLN A 229 27.30 19.22 -7.02
C GLN A 229 28.82 19.47 -6.95
N PRO A 230 29.37 20.40 -7.75
CA PRO A 230 30.78 20.74 -7.70
C PRO A 230 31.24 21.13 -6.28
N ASP A 231 32.34 20.50 -5.86
CA ASP A 231 33.05 20.72 -4.60
C ASP A 231 32.28 20.32 -3.33
N GLU A 232 31.20 19.53 -3.45
CA GLU A 232 30.49 18.96 -2.29
C GLU A 232 31.37 18.00 -1.49
N GLN A 233 31.13 17.97 -0.17
CA GLN A 233 31.77 17.06 0.76
C GLN A 233 30.79 15.99 1.21
N LEU A 234 31.03 14.74 0.81
CA LEU A 234 30.33 13.56 1.28
C LEU A 234 31.11 12.94 2.44
N GLN A 235 30.47 12.81 3.61
CA GLN A 235 31.07 12.19 4.78
C GLN A 235 30.19 11.06 5.30
N LEU A 236 30.81 9.90 5.54
CA LEU A 236 30.19 8.77 6.22
C LEU A 236 30.80 8.62 7.61
N THR A 237 29.96 8.49 8.63
CA THR A 237 30.38 8.25 10.03
C THR A 237 29.56 7.11 10.63
N ILE A 238 30.17 6.33 11.52
CA ILE A 238 29.41 5.31 12.27
C ILE A 238 28.73 6.00 13.44
N GLN A 239 27.41 5.84 13.53
CA GLN A 239 26.63 6.19 14.71
C GLN A 239 26.10 4.92 15.36
N THR A 240 26.01 4.92 16.68
CA THR A 240 25.42 3.82 17.43
C THR A 240 24.02 4.22 17.82
N TYR A 241 23.03 3.50 17.31
CA TYR A 241 21.71 3.46 17.89
C TYR A 241 21.79 2.67 19.19
N GLU A 242 21.83 3.37 20.32
CA GLU A 242 21.67 2.74 21.63
C GLU A 242 20.17 2.71 21.96
N PRO A 243 19.52 1.53 21.92
CA PRO A 243 18.19 1.42 22.51
C PRO A 243 18.32 1.74 24.01
N PRO A 244 17.33 2.42 24.62
CA PRO A 244 17.39 2.76 26.03
C PRO A 244 17.64 1.50 26.86
N SER A 245 18.73 1.49 27.63
CA SER A 245 19.09 0.33 28.46
C SER A 245 18.15 0.23 29.67
N GLU A 246 17.65 -0.98 29.98
CA GLU A 246 16.80 -1.26 31.15
C GLU A 246 17.55 -1.20 32.49
N ASP A 247 18.88 -0.99 32.51
CA ASP A 247 19.70 -1.03 33.72
C ASP A 247 20.81 0.06 33.71
N GLU A 248 20.44 1.33 33.67
CA GLU A 248 21.24 2.36 34.35
C GLU A 248 20.52 2.81 35.62
N GLU A 249 20.87 2.15 36.74
CA GLU A 249 20.68 2.73 38.07
C GLU A 249 21.43 4.06 38.13
N THR A 250 20.69 5.16 37.95
CA THR A 250 21.16 6.48 38.34
C THR A 250 21.45 6.48 39.85
N PRO A 251 22.57 7.10 40.30
CA PRO A 251 22.94 7.08 41.70
C PRO A 251 21.86 7.78 42.52
N ALA A 252 21.48 7.17 43.63
CA ALA A 252 20.59 7.73 44.64
C ALA A 252 20.95 9.19 44.95
N GLU A 253 20.20 10.11 44.36
CA GLU A 253 19.95 11.40 44.98
C GLU A 253 18.78 11.20 45.95
N GLU A 254 19.00 11.67 47.17
CA GLU A 254 18.10 11.53 48.30
C GLU A 254 16.72 12.09 47.95
N ASP A 255 15.78 11.17 47.79
CA ASP A 255 14.36 11.47 47.64
C ASP A 255 13.80 11.95 49.01
N GLU A 256 14.13 13.18 49.38
CA GLU A 256 13.33 13.95 50.32
C GLU A 256 12.11 14.52 49.59
N ASN A 257 11.03 13.74 49.66
CA ASN A 257 9.60 14.06 49.42
C ASN A 257 8.95 13.46 48.17
N ALA A 258 8.54 12.20 48.32
CA ALA A 258 7.28 11.73 47.76
C ALA A 258 6.10 12.50 48.38
N ASP A 259 5.65 13.57 47.74
CA ASP A 259 4.26 14.02 47.60
C ASP A 259 4.23 15.40 46.94
N GLU A 260 4.32 15.45 45.60
CA GLU A 260 3.73 16.56 44.85
C GLU A 260 3.36 16.07 43.44
N LYS A 261 2.10 15.64 43.29
CA LYS A 261 1.46 15.63 41.97
C LYS A 261 1.47 17.06 41.46
N THR A 262 2.38 17.41 40.56
CA THR A 262 2.21 18.62 39.74
C THR A 262 0.90 18.43 38.98
N PRO A 263 -0.13 19.26 39.19
CA PRO A 263 -1.37 19.10 38.47
C PRO A 263 -1.09 19.35 36.99
N GLN A 264 -1.29 18.33 36.15
CA GLN A 264 -1.32 18.51 34.70
C GLN A 264 -2.35 19.61 34.39
N PRO A 265 -2.00 20.62 33.58
CA PRO A 265 -2.89 21.73 33.32
C PRO A 265 -4.20 21.22 32.69
N THR A 266 -5.32 21.67 33.22
CA THR A 266 -6.63 21.42 32.61
C THR A 266 -6.64 22.03 31.21
N ILE A 267 -7.04 21.25 30.21
CA ILE A 267 -7.22 21.75 28.84
C ILE A 267 -8.34 22.79 28.87
N THR A 268 -7.98 24.05 28.61
CA THR A 268 -8.92 25.19 28.54
C THR A 268 -8.81 25.85 27.18
N ASP A 269 -9.87 26.53 26.74
CA ASP A 269 -9.85 27.27 25.46
C ASP A 269 -8.69 28.27 25.39
N ALA A 270 -8.38 28.93 26.51
CA ALA A 270 -7.26 29.86 26.59
C ALA A 270 -5.90 29.17 26.36
N LEU A 271 -5.69 27.98 26.95
CA LEU A 271 -4.48 27.20 26.75
C LEU A 271 -4.38 26.66 25.31
N MET A 272 -5.48 26.18 24.76
CA MET A 272 -5.55 25.74 23.36
C MET A 272 -5.20 26.89 22.40
N GLN A 273 -5.79 28.06 22.63
CA GLN A 273 -5.51 29.24 21.82
C GLN A 273 -4.05 29.69 21.95
N GLU A 274 -3.49 29.68 23.16
CA GLU A 274 -2.06 29.96 23.38
C GLU A 274 -1.15 29.03 22.57
N ARG A 275 -1.50 27.74 22.47
CA ARG A 275 -0.73 26.75 21.69
C ARG A 275 -0.82 27.01 20.19
N ILE A 276 -2.03 27.30 19.68
CA ILE A 276 -2.24 27.69 18.28
C ILE A 276 -1.49 28.99 17.94
N ASP A 277 -1.60 30.02 18.78
CA ASP A 277 -0.91 31.30 18.59
C ASP A 277 0.62 31.13 18.60
N GLY A 278 1.13 30.16 19.38
CA GLY A 278 2.54 29.75 19.36
C GLY A 278 2.97 29.21 17.99
N ILE A 279 2.17 28.33 17.38
CA ILE A 279 2.46 27.80 16.04
C ILE A 279 2.37 28.92 14.98
N LEU A 280 1.39 29.81 15.07
CA LEU A 280 1.30 30.97 14.16
C LEU A 280 2.53 31.87 14.29
N SER A 281 3.03 32.08 15.51
CA SER A 281 4.28 32.83 15.73
C SER A 281 5.50 32.10 15.17
N TYR A 282 5.53 30.76 15.24
CA TYR A 282 6.55 29.94 14.59
C TYR A 282 6.54 30.12 13.07
N MET A 283 5.35 30.13 12.45
CA MET A 283 5.20 30.37 11.01
C MET A 283 5.75 31.73 10.60
N GLU A 284 5.40 32.80 11.36
CA GLU A 284 5.90 34.15 11.10
C GLU A 284 7.43 34.24 11.25
N LYS A 285 7.98 33.68 12.33
CA LYS A 285 9.42 33.73 12.63
C LYS A 285 10.26 32.99 11.58
N ASN A 286 9.73 31.89 11.04
CA ASN A 286 10.40 31.07 10.04
C ASN A 286 10.04 31.48 8.60
N ASN A 287 9.30 32.59 8.41
CA ASN A 287 8.87 33.10 7.10
C ASN A 287 8.14 32.03 6.25
N VAL A 288 7.28 31.23 6.87
CA VAL A 288 6.47 30.22 6.15
C VAL A 288 5.57 30.92 5.15
N THR A 289 5.77 30.63 3.86
CA THR A 289 5.00 31.19 2.75
C THR A 289 3.87 30.25 2.35
N ILE A 290 2.64 30.76 2.33
CA ILE A 290 1.46 29.99 1.89
C ILE A 290 1.27 30.18 0.38
N GLU A 291 1.88 29.27 -0.38
CA GLU A 291 1.87 29.14 -1.83
C GLU A 291 1.69 27.66 -2.23
N TYR A 292 1.51 27.36 -3.53
CA TYR A 292 1.49 25.98 -4.03
C TYR A 292 2.63 25.15 -3.44
N GLY A 293 2.33 23.93 -2.96
CA GLY A 293 3.27 23.04 -2.29
C GLY A 293 3.30 23.18 -0.75
N ASN A 294 2.63 24.20 -0.19
CA ASN A 294 2.53 24.43 1.26
C ASN A 294 1.11 24.21 1.81
N GLU A 295 0.33 23.33 1.18
CA GLU A 295 -1.07 23.05 1.54
C GLU A 295 -1.26 22.56 2.97
N TRP A 296 -0.28 21.81 3.50
CA TRP A 296 -0.31 21.30 4.88
C TRP A 296 -0.44 22.42 5.93
N TRP A 297 0.29 23.52 5.73
CA TRP A 297 0.18 24.72 6.57
C TRP A 297 -1.16 25.43 6.36
N LEU A 298 -1.62 25.49 5.11
CA LEU A 298 -2.86 26.16 4.75
C LEU A 298 -4.08 25.54 5.44
N TRP A 299 -4.18 24.22 5.52
CA TRP A 299 -5.36 23.55 6.11
C TRP A 299 -5.51 23.87 7.59
N GLY A 300 -4.41 23.86 8.35
CA GLY A 300 -4.40 24.29 9.74
C GLY A 300 -4.72 25.79 9.87
N LEU A 301 -4.08 26.63 9.05
CA LEU A 301 -4.28 28.08 9.06
C LEU A 301 -5.73 28.48 8.77
N ALA A 302 -6.39 27.84 7.79
CA ALA A 302 -7.75 28.14 7.37
C ALA A 302 -8.81 27.86 8.45
N ASN A 303 -8.46 27.08 9.48
CA ASN A 303 -9.30 26.82 10.64
C ASN A 303 -9.08 27.84 11.78
N THR A 304 -8.16 28.79 11.62
CA THR A 304 -7.91 29.88 12.57
C THR A 304 -8.66 31.15 12.16
N ASN A 305 -8.50 32.22 12.96
CA ASN A 305 -9.03 33.55 12.62
C ASN A 305 -8.14 34.33 11.62
N GLN A 306 -7.09 33.72 11.06
CA GLN A 306 -6.22 34.34 10.07
C GLN A 306 -6.82 34.28 8.67
N GLU A 307 -6.57 35.30 7.86
CA GLU A 307 -6.96 35.28 6.45
C GLU A 307 -6.00 34.40 5.64
N VAL A 308 -6.54 33.55 4.77
CA VAL A 308 -5.74 32.79 3.81
C VAL A 308 -5.05 33.75 2.83
N PRO A 309 -3.70 33.70 2.70
CA PRO A 309 -2.97 34.60 1.80
C PRO A 309 -3.38 34.43 0.34
N ALA A 310 -3.61 35.54 -0.36
CA ALA A 310 -3.95 35.55 -1.78
C ALA A 310 -2.84 34.96 -2.69
N SER A 311 -1.60 34.87 -2.18
CA SER A 311 -0.46 34.23 -2.85
C SER A 311 -0.73 32.75 -3.16
N TYR A 312 -1.47 32.06 -2.30
CA TYR A 312 -1.81 30.65 -2.50
C TYR A 312 -2.66 30.45 -3.74
N VAL A 313 -3.85 31.07 -3.78
CA VAL A 313 -4.76 30.94 -4.93
C VAL A 313 -4.07 31.41 -6.22
N LYS A 314 -3.22 32.45 -6.14
CA LYS A 314 -2.46 32.93 -7.30
C LYS A 314 -1.46 31.90 -7.83
N SER A 315 -0.66 31.29 -6.96
CA SER A 315 0.35 30.29 -7.34
C SER A 315 -0.30 28.99 -7.82
N VAL A 316 -1.38 28.54 -7.17
CA VAL A 316 -2.16 27.38 -7.63
C VAL A 316 -2.77 27.63 -9.02
N LYS A 317 -3.37 28.80 -9.27
CA LYS A 317 -3.89 29.14 -10.61
C LYS A 317 -2.80 29.11 -11.68
N GLN A 318 -1.59 29.54 -11.33
CA GLN A 318 -0.45 29.45 -12.25
C GLN A 318 -0.10 27.99 -12.51
N LYS A 319 0.01 27.17 -11.46
CA LYS A 319 0.34 25.74 -11.60
C LYS A 319 -0.72 24.95 -12.39
N VAL A 320 -2.00 25.20 -12.13
CA VAL A 320 -3.11 24.59 -12.89
C VAL A 320 -3.04 24.94 -14.37
N LYS A 321 -2.67 26.18 -14.72
CA LYS A 321 -2.47 26.57 -16.13
C LYS A 321 -1.28 25.87 -16.76
N GLU A 322 -0.16 25.81 -16.04
CA GLU A 322 1.06 25.15 -16.51
C GLU A 322 0.82 23.67 -16.82
N LEU A 323 -0.01 23.01 -16.01
CA LEU A 323 -0.32 21.58 -16.14
C LEU A 323 -1.58 21.28 -16.96
N ASP A 324 -2.30 22.30 -17.42
CA ASP A 324 -3.65 22.14 -17.97
C ASP A 324 -4.58 21.30 -17.04
N GLY A 325 -4.40 21.47 -15.74
CA GLY A 325 -5.08 20.70 -14.68
C GLY A 325 -4.66 19.24 -14.55
N ASN A 326 -3.73 18.73 -15.37
CA ASN A 326 -3.24 17.34 -15.31
C ASN A 326 -2.05 17.23 -14.35
N PHE A 327 -2.33 16.98 -13.08
CA PHE A 327 -1.30 16.65 -12.10
C PHE A 327 -0.91 15.17 -12.29
N GLY A 328 0.38 14.89 -12.48
CA GLY A 328 0.86 13.51 -12.62
C GLY A 328 0.86 12.71 -11.31
N ASN A 329 1.03 13.40 -10.18
CA ASN A 329 0.92 12.83 -8.85
C ASN A 329 -0.45 13.19 -8.24
N ILE A 330 -1.24 12.16 -7.92
CA ILE A 330 -2.58 12.31 -7.35
C ILE A 330 -2.55 13.07 -6.02
N PHE A 331 -1.51 12.90 -5.20
CA PHE A 331 -1.41 13.60 -3.92
C PHE A 331 -1.31 15.12 -4.11
N ASP A 332 -0.64 15.59 -5.15
CA ASP A 332 -0.58 17.03 -5.44
C ASP A 332 -1.96 17.55 -5.86
N LEU A 333 -2.71 16.78 -6.66
CA LEU A 333 -4.08 17.12 -7.04
C LEU A 333 -5.01 17.18 -5.82
N GLU A 334 -5.00 16.15 -4.98
CA GLU A 334 -5.82 16.05 -3.77
C GLU A 334 -5.52 17.20 -2.82
N LYS A 335 -4.23 17.48 -2.57
CA LYS A 335 -3.81 18.58 -1.71
C LYS A 335 -4.31 19.92 -2.24
N VAL A 336 -4.17 20.15 -3.54
CA VAL A 336 -4.64 21.36 -4.21
C VAL A 336 -6.16 21.51 -4.10
N ILE A 337 -6.93 20.44 -4.27
CA ILE A 337 -8.40 20.49 -4.12
C ILE A 337 -8.79 20.88 -2.68
N ILE A 338 -8.19 20.24 -1.67
CA ILE A 338 -8.43 20.58 -0.25
C ILE A 338 -7.99 22.03 0.03
N GLY A 339 -6.83 22.43 -0.48
CA GLY A 339 -6.29 23.78 -0.30
C GLY A 339 -7.14 24.87 -0.96
N LEU A 340 -7.68 24.62 -2.16
CA LEU A 340 -8.63 25.52 -2.79
C LEU A 340 -9.91 25.67 -1.96
N SER A 341 -10.46 24.58 -1.46
CA SER A 341 -11.60 24.61 -0.53
C SER A 341 -11.28 25.42 0.72
N ALA A 342 -10.11 25.21 1.33
CA ALA A 342 -9.63 25.95 2.49
C ALA A 342 -9.47 27.46 2.20
N ALA A 343 -9.07 27.82 0.98
CA ALA A 343 -9.02 29.19 0.50
C ALA A 343 -10.39 29.76 0.07
N GLY A 344 -11.48 29.00 0.24
CA GLY A 344 -12.84 29.38 -0.16
C GLY A 344 -13.02 29.47 -1.68
N LYS A 345 -12.27 28.66 -2.45
CA LYS A 345 -12.31 28.57 -3.91
C LYS A 345 -12.85 27.24 -4.37
N ASP A 346 -13.59 27.26 -5.48
CA ASP A 346 -14.19 26.09 -6.09
C ASP A 346 -13.17 25.39 -7.00
N ALA A 347 -12.75 24.18 -6.63
CA ALA A 347 -11.81 23.38 -7.41
C ALA A 347 -12.44 22.78 -8.70
N SER A 348 -13.77 22.82 -8.85
CA SER A 348 -14.44 22.36 -10.07
C SER A 348 -14.43 23.38 -11.20
N SER A 349 -14.04 24.62 -10.91
CA SER A 349 -13.97 25.71 -11.89
C SER A 349 -12.79 26.63 -11.58
N ILE A 350 -11.57 26.15 -11.90
CA ILE A 350 -10.34 26.90 -11.66
C ILE A 350 -9.52 26.99 -12.95
N GLU A 351 -9.36 28.22 -13.46
CA GLU A 351 -8.66 28.51 -14.72
C GLU A 351 -9.15 27.69 -15.94
N GLY A 352 -10.46 27.38 -15.97
CA GLY A 352 -11.07 26.60 -17.06
C GLY A 352 -10.94 25.09 -16.89
N GLN A 353 -10.36 24.62 -15.79
CA GLN A 353 -10.20 23.21 -15.47
C GLN A 353 -11.13 22.79 -14.33
N ASN A 354 -11.67 21.57 -14.44
CA ASN A 354 -12.39 20.89 -13.37
C ASN A 354 -11.47 19.86 -12.72
N LEU A 355 -10.88 20.20 -11.57
CA LEU A 355 -9.94 19.32 -10.89
C LEU A 355 -10.62 18.08 -10.28
N LEU A 356 -11.93 18.13 -10.05
CA LEU A 356 -12.68 16.97 -9.56
C LEU A 356 -12.83 15.93 -10.67
N ASP A 357 -13.06 16.35 -11.91
CA ASP A 357 -13.06 15.43 -13.06
C ASP A 357 -11.67 14.81 -13.26
N LYS A 358 -10.60 15.59 -13.03
CA LYS A 358 -9.22 15.06 -13.08
C LYS A 358 -8.99 14.02 -12.00
N LEU A 359 -9.51 14.24 -10.78
CA LEU A 359 -9.37 13.30 -9.67
C LEU A 359 -10.16 12.01 -9.93
N VAL A 360 -11.41 12.13 -10.37
CA VAL A 360 -12.29 10.97 -10.67
C VAL A 360 -11.68 10.05 -11.73
N ASN A 361 -10.95 10.62 -12.70
CA ASN A 361 -10.35 9.88 -13.81
C ASN A 361 -8.84 9.67 -13.64
N HIS A 362 -8.29 9.85 -12.44
CA HIS A 362 -6.85 9.73 -12.22
C HIS A 362 -6.40 8.26 -12.24
N THR A 363 -5.41 7.92 -13.07
CA THR A 363 -4.96 6.53 -13.29
C THR A 363 -4.40 5.87 -12.02
N GLN A 364 -3.78 6.63 -11.12
CA GLN A 364 -3.33 6.11 -9.81
C GLN A 364 -4.47 5.59 -8.90
N LEU A 365 -5.75 5.84 -9.23
CA LEU A 365 -6.89 5.21 -8.54
C LEU A 365 -7.25 3.81 -9.07
N GLU A 366 -6.57 3.31 -10.10
CA GLU A 366 -6.72 1.93 -10.58
C GLU A 366 -6.11 0.91 -9.60
N ASN A 367 -4.99 1.26 -8.96
CA ASN A 367 -4.33 0.47 -7.92
C ASN A 367 -3.90 1.37 -6.75
N PRO A 368 -4.86 1.92 -5.99
CA PRO A 368 -4.57 2.97 -5.02
C PRO A 368 -3.97 2.41 -3.73
N THR A 369 -3.14 3.20 -3.06
CA THR A 369 -2.84 2.97 -1.63
C THR A 369 -3.99 3.47 -0.76
N VAL A 370 -4.09 3.00 0.49
CA VAL A 370 -5.11 3.52 1.42
C VAL A 370 -4.99 5.03 1.61
N ASN A 371 -3.77 5.56 1.58
CA ASN A 371 -3.50 6.98 1.77
C ASN A 371 -4.06 7.83 0.61
N MET A 372 -3.91 7.35 -0.64
CA MET A 372 -4.52 7.99 -1.81
C MET A 372 -6.05 8.01 -1.66
N LEU A 373 -6.66 6.89 -1.27
CA LEU A 373 -8.12 6.83 -1.06
C LEU A 373 -8.60 7.80 0.03
N ILE A 374 -7.87 7.89 1.14
CA ILE A 374 -8.14 8.80 2.24
C ILE A 374 -8.12 10.26 1.76
N TYR A 375 -7.07 10.68 1.06
CA TYR A 375 -6.96 12.05 0.58
C TYR A 375 -7.92 12.36 -0.56
N ALA A 376 -8.21 11.42 -1.47
CA ALA A 376 -9.25 11.57 -2.48
C ALA A 376 -10.63 11.81 -1.82
N LEU A 377 -10.97 11.05 -0.78
CA LEU A 377 -12.23 11.22 -0.05
C LEU A 377 -12.29 12.56 0.68
N LEU A 378 -11.21 12.94 1.37
CA LEU A 378 -11.08 14.26 2.01
C LEU A 378 -11.19 15.39 0.97
N ALA A 379 -10.59 15.25 -0.20
CA ALA A 379 -10.62 16.24 -1.27
C ALA A 379 -12.04 16.50 -1.78
N ILE A 380 -12.79 15.45 -2.13
CA ILE A 380 -14.17 15.61 -2.62
C ILE A 380 -15.12 16.12 -1.53
N ASP A 381 -14.86 15.80 -0.27
CA ASP A 381 -15.67 16.28 0.86
C ASP A 381 -15.30 17.68 1.34
N SER A 382 -14.09 18.14 1.05
CA SER A 382 -13.57 19.40 1.57
C SER A 382 -14.41 20.62 1.20
N GLY A 383 -14.87 20.68 -0.05
CA GLY A 383 -15.79 21.70 -0.55
C GLY A 383 -17.23 21.21 -0.70
N GLN A 384 -17.56 20.01 -0.19
CA GLN A 384 -18.82 19.32 -0.47
C GLN A 384 -19.10 19.21 -1.98
N TYR A 385 -18.08 18.81 -2.73
CA TYR A 385 -18.14 18.74 -4.18
C TYR A 385 -19.10 17.65 -4.66
N THR A 386 -19.80 17.94 -5.75
CA THR A 386 -20.61 16.93 -6.45
C THR A 386 -19.69 16.10 -7.33
N VAL A 387 -19.64 14.80 -7.07
CA VAL A 387 -18.98 13.78 -7.90
C VAL A 387 -19.95 12.61 -8.10
N PRO A 388 -19.72 11.69 -9.04
CA PRO A 388 -20.56 10.50 -9.17
C PRO A 388 -20.67 9.73 -7.84
N ASP A 389 -21.89 9.39 -7.44
CA ASP A 389 -22.12 8.64 -6.19
C ASP A 389 -21.40 7.28 -6.20
N THR A 390 -21.23 6.68 -7.38
CA THR A 390 -20.47 5.45 -7.57
C THR A 390 -19.01 5.62 -7.16
N PHE A 391 -18.37 6.71 -7.58
CA PHE A 391 -16.99 7.02 -7.23
C PHE A 391 -16.84 7.25 -5.72
N ARG A 392 -17.72 8.06 -5.13
CA ARG A 392 -17.73 8.33 -3.69
C ARG A 392 -17.91 7.04 -2.87
N ASN A 393 -18.88 6.21 -3.24
CA ASN A 393 -19.13 4.94 -2.56
C ASN A 393 -17.97 3.96 -2.75
N GLN A 394 -17.32 3.96 -3.92
CA GLN A 394 -16.13 3.16 -4.17
C GLN A 394 -14.97 3.57 -3.25
N LEU A 395 -14.67 4.87 -3.11
CA LEU A 395 -13.63 5.34 -2.18
C LEU A 395 -13.91 4.88 -0.75
N VAL A 396 -15.13 5.10 -0.24
CA VAL A 396 -15.53 4.67 1.11
C VAL A 396 -15.36 3.16 1.26
N GLN A 397 -15.90 2.39 0.32
CA GLN A 397 -15.89 0.94 0.39
C GLN A 397 -14.47 0.38 0.31
N THR A 398 -13.63 0.90 -0.59
CA THR A 398 -12.25 0.47 -0.71
C THR A 398 -11.44 0.85 0.52
N ILE A 399 -11.65 2.02 1.15
CA ILE A 399 -11.02 2.31 2.45
C ILE A 399 -11.40 1.25 3.49
N LEU A 400 -12.67 0.85 3.57
CA LEU A 400 -13.10 -0.22 4.48
C LEU A 400 -12.46 -1.58 4.16
N GLU A 401 -12.17 -1.86 2.89
CA GLU A 401 -11.49 -3.10 2.46
C GLU A 401 -10.01 -3.15 2.82
N TYR A 402 -9.39 -1.99 3.08
CA TYR A 402 -8.03 -1.86 3.59
C TYR A 402 -7.96 -1.91 5.12
N GLU A 403 -9.10 -2.01 5.83
CA GLU A 403 -9.10 -2.20 7.28
C GLU A 403 -8.43 -3.53 7.63
N LEU A 404 -7.52 -3.50 8.60
CA LEU A 404 -6.73 -4.65 9.03
C LEU A 404 -7.45 -5.45 10.12
N GLU A 405 -6.96 -6.67 10.36
CA GLU A 405 -7.49 -7.53 11.42
C GLU A 405 -7.31 -6.86 12.78
N GLY A 406 -8.37 -6.82 13.59
CA GLY A 406 -8.37 -6.10 14.88
C GLY A 406 -8.83 -4.64 14.80
N GLY A 407 -8.97 -4.08 13.58
CA GLY A 407 -9.38 -2.70 13.34
C GLY A 407 -8.19 -1.78 13.08
N GLY A 408 -8.44 -0.68 12.37
CA GLY A 408 -7.41 0.27 11.98
C GLY A 408 -6.85 0.04 10.58
N TRP A 409 -5.93 0.92 10.19
CA TRP A 409 -5.32 0.95 8.86
C TRP A 409 -3.83 1.19 8.97
N ALA A 410 -3.09 0.78 7.95
CA ALA A 410 -1.65 0.99 7.86
C ALA A 410 -1.28 1.52 6.49
N PHE A 411 -0.20 2.28 6.42
CA PHE A 411 0.31 2.80 5.14
C PHE A 411 0.78 1.64 4.25
N PHE A 412 1.42 0.64 4.88
CA PHE A 412 1.80 -0.66 4.32
C PHE A 412 1.76 -1.72 5.42
N GLY A 413 1.86 -2.99 5.01
CA GLY A 413 1.90 -4.12 5.95
C GLY A 413 0.52 -4.56 6.45
N ASN A 414 0.53 -5.47 7.41
CA ASN A 414 -0.67 -6.09 7.96
C ASN A 414 -0.95 -5.69 9.42
N GLU A 415 -0.18 -4.76 9.96
CA GLU A 415 -0.35 -4.25 11.32
C GLU A 415 -0.80 -2.79 11.27
N PRO A 416 -1.94 -2.42 11.88
CA PRO A 416 -2.44 -1.06 11.86
C PRO A 416 -1.45 -0.10 12.53
N THR A 417 -1.42 1.14 12.06
CA THR A 417 -0.64 2.23 12.67
C THR A 417 -1.57 3.34 13.14
N ALA A 418 -1.21 3.98 14.25
CA ALA A 418 -2.06 4.97 14.90
C ALA A 418 -2.32 6.20 13.99
N ASP A 419 -1.30 6.65 13.28
CA ASP A 419 -1.34 7.81 12.38
C ASP A 419 -2.30 7.59 11.20
N ILE A 420 -2.15 6.49 10.45
CA ILE A 420 -2.99 6.17 9.31
C ILE A 420 -4.42 5.84 9.75
N THR A 421 -4.58 5.22 10.91
CA THR A 421 -5.90 4.99 11.49
C THR A 421 -6.60 6.32 11.84
N GLY A 422 -5.89 7.29 12.42
CA GLY A 422 -6.42 8.63 12.66
C GLY A 422 -6.82 9.36 11.37
N MET A 423 -6.04 9.19 10.31
CA MET A 423 -6.35 9.74 8.99
C MET A 423 -7.60 9.10 8.36
N ALA A 424 -7.73 7.77 8.43
CA ALA A 424 -8.91 7.06 7.95
C ALA A 424 -10.18 7.48 8.70
N LEU A 425 -10.11 7.64 10.03
CA LEU A 425 -11.22 8.18 10.82
C LEU A 425 -11.64 9.58 10.36
N SER A 426 -10.67 10.44 10.04
CA SER A 426 -10.94 11.79 9.53
C SER A 426 -11.71 11.76 8.21
N ALA A 427 -11.31 10.90 7.27
CA ALA A 427 -11.97 10.75 5.97
C ALA A 427 -13.35 10.07 6.06
N LEU A 428 -13.52 9.10 6.97
CA LEU A 428 -14.78 8.37 7.15
C LEU A 428 -15.81 9.12 8.00
N ALA A 429 -15.41 10.18 8.71
CA ALA A 429 -16.27 10.95 9.62
C ALA A 429 -17.60 11.46 9.03
N PRO A 430 -17.68 11.91 7.75
CA PRO A 430 -18.95 12.28 7.12
C PRO A 430 -19.92 11.10 6.92
N TYR A 431 -19.41 9.87 6.92
CA TYR A 431 -20.15 8.64 6.62
C TYR A 431 -20.44 7.78 7.86
N ARG A 432 -20.12 8.28 9.06
CA ARG A 432 -20.23 7.56 10.35
C ARG A 432 -21.62 7.00 10.69
N ASP A 433 -22.66 7.45 10.00
CA ASP A 433 -24.03 6.94 10.18
C ASP A 433 -24.32 5.69 9.33
N GLN A 434 -23.46 5.35 8.36
CA GLN A 434 -23.53 4.08 7.62
C GLN A 434 -23.09 2.94 8.53
N GLU A 435 -23.83 1.83 8.54
CA GLU A 435 -23.62 0.75 9.53
C GLU A 435 -22.24 0.07 9.43
N ASN A 436 -21.77 -0.18 8.21
CA ASN A 436 -20.43 -0.71 7.94
C ASN A 436 -19.32 0.26 8.37
N VAL A 437 -19.44 1.54 8.01
CA VAL A 437 -18.48 2.58 8.38
C VAL A 437 -18.44 2.76 9.90
N LYS A 438 -19.61 2.82 10.55
CA LYS A 438 -19.72 2.90 12.01
C LYS A 438 -19.04 1.72 12.69
N GLY A 439 -19.20 0.51 12.15
CA GLY A 439 -18.55 -0.69 12.65
C GLY A 439 -17.02 -0.59 12.59
N ALA A 440 -16.47 -0.11 11.47
CA ALA A 440 -15.03 0.09 11.30
C ALA A 440 -14.50 1.22 12.21
N ILE A 441 -15.20 2.35 12.30
CA ILE A 441 -14.86 3.45 13.21
C ILE A 441 -14.75 2.95 14.66
N ASN A 442 -15.71 2.15 15.13
CA ASN A 442 -15.67 1.62 16.50
C ASN A 442 -14.45 0.72 16.73
N ARG A 443 -14.13 -0.19 15.80
CA ARG A 443 -12.95 -1.05 15.92
C ARG A 443 -11.65 -0.25 15.90
N ALA A 444 -11.57 0.77 15.05
CA ALA A 444 -10.44 1.68 15.01
C ALA A 444 -10.26 2.47 16.32
N ILE A 445 -11.35 2.93 16.94
CA ILE A 445 -11.31 3.58 18.27
C ILE A 445 -10.81 2.59 19.34
N ASP A 446 -11.32 1.36 19.34
CA ASP A 446 -10.90 0.31 20.28
C ASP A 446 -9.40 -0.02 20.12
N TYR A 447 -8.94 -0.15 18.88
CA TYR A 447 -7.52 -0.31 18.56
C TYR A 447 -6.69 0.87 19.09
N LEU A 448 -7.05 2.12 18.75
CA LEU A 448 -6.32 3.30 19.17
C LEU A 448 -6.25 3.49 20.70
N SER A 449 -7.32 3.15 21.43
CA SER A 449 -7.32 3.20 22.89
C SER A 449 -6.42 2.12 23.51
N THR A 450 -6.37 0.94 22.88
CA THR A 450 -5.55 -0.19 23.30
C THR A 450 -4.07 0.05 23.01
N GLU A 451 -3.75 0.57 21.84
CA GLU A 451 -2.39 0.82 21.38
C GLU A 451 -1.72 2.01 22.08
N GLN A 452 -2.52 2.94 22.63
CA GLN A 452 -1.99 4.07 23.38
C GLN A 452 -1.17 3.59 24.59
N ASP A 453 0.08 4.04 24.66
CA ASP A 453 1.05 3.60 25.66
C ASP A 453 0.77 4.19 27.07
N GLU A 454 1.62 3.89 28.06
CA GLU A 454 1.42 4.39 29.43
C GLU A 454 1.63 5.92 29.57
N THR A 455 2.39 6.53 28.66
CA THR A 455 2.69 7.96 28.64
C THR A 455 1.58 8.78 27.97
N GLY A 456 0.66 8.10 27.28
CA GLY A 456 -0.47 8.66 26.56
C GLY A 456 -0.19 8.91 25.08
N GLY A 457 0.92 8.38 24.53
CA GLY A 457 1.35 8.52 23.14
C GLY A 457 1.15 7.26 22.29
N TYR A 458 1.82 7.25 21.14
CA TYR A 458 1.83 6.17 20.15
C TYR A 458 3.26 5.93 19.67
N GLY A 459 4.02 5.21 20.49
CA GLY A 459 5.43 4.94 20.24
C GLY A 459 5.64 3.72 19.35
N THR A 460 6.40 3.88 18.28
CA THR A 460 6.92 2.76 17.49
C THR A 460 8.42 2.88 17.34
N GLU A 461 9.12 1.74 17.24
CA GLU A 461 10.56 1.75 17.00
C GLU A 461 10.92 2.44 15.67
N VAL A 462 10.05 2.33 14.66
CA VAL A 462 10.21 2.99 13.35
C VAL A 462 10.22 4.51 13.48
N ASN A 463 9.41 5.07 14.38
CA ASN A 463 9.36 6.50 14.65
C ASN A 463 10.42 6.95 15.68
N GLY A 464 11.18 6.03 16.28
CA GLY A 464 12.09 6.34 17.38
C GLY A 464 11.41 6.67 18.71
N GLY A 465 10.10 6.37 18.84
CA GLY A 465 9.31 6.63 20.05
C GLY A 465 7.95 7.28 19.75
N ASP A 466 7.34 7.87 20.78
CA ASP A 466 6.10 8.63 20.63
C ASP A 466 6.34 9.83 19.71
N SER A 467 5.62 9.89 18.59
CA SER A 467 5.72 11.00 17.65
C SER A 467 4.57 11.99 17.76
N SER A 468 4.89 13.28 17.63
CA SER A 468 3.89 14.36 17.58
C SER A 468 2.93 14.17 16.40
N GLU A 469 3.42 13.65 15.29
CA GLU A 469 2.66 13.38 14.06
C GLU A 469 1.56 12.33 14.30
N ALA A 470 1.89 11.17 14.89
CA ALA A 470 0.91 10.12 15.15
C ALA A 470 -0.18 10.61 16.12
N VAL A 471 0.24 11.26 17.21
CA VAL A 471 -0.70 11.84 18.20
C VAL A 471 -1.61 12.90 17.54
N SER A 472 -1.06 13.72 16.64
CA SER A 472 -1.82 14.73 15.90
C SER A 472 -2.87 14.12 14.97
N GLN A 473 -2.53 13.08 14.22
CA GLN A 473 -3.49 12.40 13.35
C GLN A 473 -4.60 11.71 14.14
N VAL A 474 -4.27 11.08 15.27
CA VAL A 474 -5.27 10.45 16.14
C VAL A 474 -6.21 11.48 16.75
N ILE A 475 -5.71 12.60 17.28
CA ILE A 475 -6.54 13.70 17.79
C ILE A 475 -7.47 14.21 16.69
N THR A 476 -6.96 14.38 15.47
CA THR A 476 -7.75 14.84 14.31
C THR A 476 -8.88 13.87 13.96
N GLY A 477 -8.57 12.57 13.89
CA GLY A 477 -9.51 11.50 13.59
C GLY A 477 -10.61 11.37 14.64
N LEU A 478 -10.22 11.21 15.91
CA LEU A 478 -11.16 11.08 17.04
C LEU A 478 -12.10 12.27 17.13
N SER A 479 -11.57 13.49 17.07
CA SER A 479 -12.37 14.72 17.09
C SER A 479 -13.37 14.76 15.94
N SER A 480 -12.97 14.30 14.75
CA SER A 480 -13.83 14.27 13.56
C SER A 480 -14.98 13.25 13.67
N VAL A 481 -14.75 12.09 14.29
CA VAL A 481 -15.80 11.09 14.52
C VAL A 481 -16.61 11.32 15.81
N GLY A 482 -16.30 12.40 16.54
CA GLY A 482 -17.04 12.82 17.73
C GLY A 482 -16.63 12.13 19.02
N VAL A 483 -15.40 11.61 19.09
CA VAL A 483 -14.81 11.03 20.29
C VAL A 483 -13.88 12.04 20.93
N ASP A 484 -14.00 12.22 22.24
CA ASP A 484 -13.20 13.17 23.02
C ASP A 484 -11.77 12.62 23.25
N PRO A 485 -10.71 13.21 22.65
CA PRO A 485 -9.33 12.78 22.88
C PRO A 485 -8.83 13.06 24.31
N THR A 486 -9.61 13.77 25.12
CA THR A 486 -9.36 14.01 26.55
C THR A 486 -10.18 13.10 27.47
N GLY A 487 -11.00 12.21 26.90
CA GLY A 487 -11.87 11.28 27.61
C GLY A 487 -11.12 10.14 28.30
N GLU A 488 -11.85 9.36 29.11
CA GLU A 488 -11.28 8.25 29.90
C GLU A 488 -10.57 7.20 29.03
N ASP A 489 -11.11 6.89 27.85
CA ASP A 489 -10.56 5.89 26.93
C ASP A 489 -9.20 6.30 26.35
N PHE A 490 -8.86 7.59 26.38
CA PHE A 490 -7.62 8.16 25.86
C PHE A 490 -6.79 8.88 26.93
N THR A 491 -7.07 8.58 28.20
CA THR A 491 -6.36 9.13 29.37
C THR A 491 -5.56 8.04 30.07
N LYS A 492 -4.24 8.22 30.10
CA LYS A 492 -3.30 7.31 30.75
C LYS A 492 -2.67 7.98 31.98
N MET A 493 -1.67 7.36 32.59
CA MET A 493 -1.11 7.85 33.86
C MET A 493 -0.52 9.25 33.74
N GLU A 494 0.13 9.55 32.61
CA GLU A 494 0.80 10.83 32.40
C GLU A 494 -0.07 11.93 31.76
N GLY A 495 -1.34 11.64 31.45
CA GLY A 495 -2.27 12.58 30.84
C GLY A 495 -3.08 11.99 29.71
N ASN A 496 -3.89 12.83 29.08
CA ASN A 496 -4.63 12.48 27.87
C ASN A 496 -3.88 12.86 26.58
N LEU A 497 -4.41 12.46 25.42
CA LEU A 497 -3.76 12.70 24.12
C LEU A 497 -3.41 14.18 23.86
N VAL A 498 -4.32 15.12 24.16
CA VAL A 498 -4.07 16.55 23.94
C VAL A 498 -2.97 17.07 24.87
N GLN A 499 -2.96 16.62 26.12
CA GLN A 499 -1.88 16.93 27.06
C GLN A 499 -0.55 16.31 26.63
N HIS A 500 -0.59 15.09 26.09
CA HIS A 500 0.59 14.41 25.56
C HIS A 500 1.15 15.16 24.34
N LEU A 501 0.30 15.61 23.40
CA LEU A 501 0.72 16.45 22.27
C LEU A 501 1.45 17.73 22.73
N PHE A 502 1.02 18.36 23.82
CA PHE A 502 1.69 19.56 24.34
C PHE A 502 3.12 19.33 24.83
N LYS A 503 3.52 18.08 25.10
CA LYS A 503 4.88 17.74 25.51
C LYS A 503 5.90 17.95 24.38
N PHE A 504 5.47 17.91 23.12
CA PHE A 504 6.32 18.10 21.94
C PHE A 504 6.58 19.57 21.60
N LYS A 505 5.85 20.50 22.22
CA LYS A 505 6.01 21.94 21.98
C LYS A 505 7.43 22.40 22.35
N LYS A 506 8.03 23.22 21.50
CA LYS A 506 9.31 23.91 21.75
C LYS A 506 9.13 25.40 22.05
N ASP A 507 10.23 26.02 22.47
CA ASP A 507 10.27 27.44 22.88
C ASP A 507 10.00 28.41 21.71
N ASP A 508 10.27 27.98 20.48
CA ASP A 508 9.98 28.75 19.27
C ASP A 508 8.50 28.69 18.85
N GLY A 509 7.67 27.92 19.56
CA GLY A 509 6.25 27.73 19.29
C GLY A 509 5.93 26.55 18.36
N GLY A 510 6.94 25.95 17.74
CA GLY A 510 6.79 24.73 16.95
C GLY A 510 6.70 23.48 17.79
N PHE A 511 6.56 22.34 17.12
CA PHE A 511 6.49 21.00 17.72
C PHE A 511 7.59 20.15 17.11
N SER A 512 8.28 19.36 17.94
CA SER A 512 9.27 18.38 17.46
C SER A 512 8.62 17.07 17.03
N HIS A 513 9.40 16.22 16.34
CA HIS A 513 8.99 14.87 16.01
C HIS A 513 8.88 14.02 17.29
N LEU A 514 9.99 13.87 18.02
CA LEU A 514 10.06 13.25 19.34
C LEU A 514 10.10 14.29 20.45
N LYS A 515 9.58 13.96 21.62
CA LYS A 515 9.53 14.87 22.77
C LYS A 515 10.92 15.44 23.11
N ASP A 516 11.96 14.63 23.01
CA ASP A 516 13.30 14.98 23.46
C ASP A 516 14.18 15.61 22.35
N ASP A 517 13.66 15.74 21.12
CA ASP A 517 14.38 16.45 20.06
C ASP A 517 14.61 17.92 20.42
N GLU A 518 15.79 18.43 20.06
CA GLU A 518 16.17 19.82 20.36
C GLU A 518 15.43 20.84 19.49
N SER A 519 14.93 20.44 18.32
CA SER A 519 14.38 21.33 17.30
C SER A 519 12.96 20.97 16.87
N SER A 520 12.20 21.96 16.43
CA SER A 520 10.86 21.77 15.88
C SER A 520 10.93 21.11 14.50
N SER A 521 10.07 20.11 14.28
CA SER A 521 9.81 19.49 12.96
C SER A 521 8.73 20.28 12.24
N VAL A 522 8.96 20.59 10.96
CA VAL A 522 7.97 21.27 10.12
C VAL A 522 6.67 20.46 10.06
N MET A 523 6.78 19.14 9.92
CA MET A 523 5.65 18.21 9.83
C MET A 523 4.87 18.10 11.13
N ALA A 524 5.54 17.81 12.23
CA ALA A 524 4.95 17.82 13.56
C ALA A 524 4.20 19.13 13.82
N THR A 525 4.77 20.26 13.42
CA THR A 525 4.19 21.58 13.69
C THR A 525 2.90 21.85 12.90
N TYR A 526 2.85 21.59 11.59
CA TYR A 526 1.62 21.82 10.83
C TYR A 526 0.53 20.79 11.16
N GLN A 527 0.91 19.55 11.53
CA GLN A 527 -0.06 18.53 11.94
C GLN A 527 -0.62 18.84 13.33
N ALA A 528 0.22 19.32 14.26
CA ALA A 528 -0.24 19.82 15.55
C ALA A 528 -1.21 20.99 15.37
N LEU A 529 -0.94 21.93 14.46
CA LEU A 529 -1.86 23.02 14.17
C LEU A 529 -3.24 22.50 13.74
N LEU A 530 -3.28 21.54 12.82
CA LEU A 530 -4.54 20.96 12.36
C LEU A 530 -5.26 20.19 13.49
N ALA A 531 -4.53 19.38 14.26
CA ALA A 531 -5.07 18.59 15.36
C ALA A 531 -5.69 19.47 16.46
N LEU A 532 -5.01 20.55 16.85
CA LEU A 532 -5.52 21.48 17.86
C LEU A 532 -6.79 22.20 17.38
N ASN A 533 -6.85 22.57 16.10
CA ASN A 533 -8.07 23.12 15.50
C ASN A 533 -9.20 22.08 15.41
N ALA A 534 -8.90 20.83 15.05
CA ALA A 534 -9.88 19.74 15.03
C ALA A 534 -10.50 19.52 16.41
N TYR A 535 -9.67 19.48 17.46
CA TYR A 535 -10.13 19.37 18.84
C TYR A 535 -10.97 20.58 19.27
N GLN A 536 -10.56 21.81 18.94
CA GLN A 536 -11.37 23.00 19.22
C GLN A 536 -12.74 22.94 18.52
N LYS A 537 -12.79 22.52 17.25
CA LYS A 537 -14.05 22.33 16.52
C LYS A 537 -14.94 21.27 17.15
N PHE A 538 -14.37 20.17 17.62
CA PHE A 538 -15.10 19.14 18.36
C PHE A 538 -15.74 19.71 19.64
N VAL A 539 -14.94 20.38 20.49
CA VAL A 539 -15.42 21.00 21.74
C VAL A 539 -16.53 22.02 21.48
N ASN A 540 -16.38 22.82 20.42
CA ASN A 540 -17.33 23.88 20.06
C ASN A 540 -18.51 23.39 19.20
N GLN A 541 -18.51 22.12 18.78
CA GLN A 541 -19.46 21.55 17.82
C GLN A 541 -19.53 22.34 16.50
N ASP A 542 -18.37 22.77 16.00
CA ASP A 542 -18.21 23.68 14.87
C ASP A 542 -17.75 22.96 13.58
N GLY A 543 -18.36 21.80 13.30
CA GLY A 543 -18.12 21.03 12.08
C GLY A 543 -16.79 20.26 12.06
N LEU A 544 -16.40 19.80 10.87
CA LEU A 544 -15.20 18.98 10.64
C LEU A 544 -14.05 19.83 10.11
N VAL A 545 -12.81 19.54 10.54
CA VAL A 545 -11.62 20.39 10.25
C VAL A 545 -11.25 20.44 8.76
N TYR A 546 -11.59 19.40 8.00
CA TYR A 546 -11.36 19.34 6.56
C TYR A 546 -12.54 19.85 5.72
N GLN A 547 -13.66 20.26 6.33
CA GLN A 547 -14.81 20.80 5.59
C GLN A 547 -14.82 22.32 5.62
N PHE A 548 -14.70 22.93 4.45
CA PHE A 548 -14.60 24.36 4.27
C PHE A 548 -15.82 24.90 3.50
N PRO A 549 -16.46 25.98 3.98
CA PRO A 549 -17.59 26.57 3.28
C PRO A 549 -17.12 27.29 2.01
N ILE A 550 -17.33 26.69 0.83
CA ILE A 550 -17.09 27.34 -0.46
C ILE A 550 -18.27 28.25 -0.85
N LYS A 551 -17.97 29.48 -1.28
CA LYS A 551 -18.97 30.34 -1.95
C LYS A 551 -19.00 29.95 -3.42
N LYS A 552 -20.03 29.21 -3.84
CA LYS A 552 -20.29 29.00 -5.28
C LYS A 552 -20.50 30.36 -5.94
N GLU A 553 -19.65 30.73 -6.89
CA GLU A 553 -19.91 31.90 -7.73
C GLU A 553 -21.14 31.56 -8.59
N GLU A 554 -22.19 32.37 -8.49
CA GLU A 554 -23.37 32.23 -9.36
C GLU A 554 -22.91 32.41 -10.81
N ASP A 555 -22.97 31.34 -11.60
CA ASP A 555 -22.72 31.38 -13.04
C ASP A 555 -23.62 32.47 -13.66
N LYS A 556 -22.98 33.50 -14.21
CA LYS A 556 -23.68 34.43 -15.08
C LYS A 556 -24.01 33.69 -16.36
N GLU A 557 -25.27 33.24 -16.47
CA GLU A 557 -25.88 32.82 -17.73
C GLU A 557 -25.52 33.81 -18.84
N THR A 558 -24.68 33.36 -19.78
CA THR A 558 -24.56 34.01 -21.08
C THR A 558 -25.84 33.72 -21.87
N GLU A 559 -26.68 34.75 -21.99
CA GLU A 559 -27.86 34.79 -22.85
C GLU A 559 -27.53 34.29 -24.26
N ASN A 560 -28.30 33.30 -24.71
CA ASN A 560 -28.40 32.87 -26.09
C ASN A 560 -29.32 33.85 -26.85
N PRO A 561 -29.02 34.29 -28.08
CA PRO A 561 -30.01 34.92 -28.94
C PRO A 561 -30.72 33.87 -29.80
N GLU A 562 -32.05 33.91 -29.74
CA GLU A 562 -33.04 33.17 -30.53
C GLU A 562 -32.87 33.30 -32.05
N ASP A 563 -33.18 32.22 -32.76
CA ASP A 563 -34.01 32.18 -33.98
C ASP A 563 -34.36 30.69 -34.21
N GLY A 564 -35.58 30.18 -34.37
CA GLY A 564 -36.88 30.74 -34.67
C GLY A 564 -37.66 29.67 -35.48
N ASN A 565 -38.96 29.52 -35.20
CA ASN A 565 -40.02 28.97 -36.08
C ASN A 565 -40.59 27.55 -35.78
N ASP A 566 -41.70 27.54 -35.00
CA ASP A 566 -43.06 27.05 -35.32
C ASP A 566 -43.24 25.83 -36.26
N ASN A 567 -43.91 24.74 -35.82
CA ASN A 567 -45.38 24.60 -35.72
C ASN A 567 -45.85 23.12 -35.64
N GLN A 568 -46.85 22.89 -34.78
CA GLN A 568 -48.02 21.99 -34.90
C GLN A 568 -47.93 20.44 -34.79
N ASP A 569 -48.51 19.96 -33.70
CA ASP A 569 -49.23 18.68 -33.44
C ASP A 569 -50.55 18.59 -34.28
N PRO A 570 -51.37 17.50 -34.34
CA PRO A 570 -51.26 16.05 -34.03
C PRO A 570 -51.74 15.11 -35.18
N ASP A 571 -51.48 13.77 -35.11
CA ASP A 571 -52.47 12.68 -35.34
C ASP A 571 -51.83 11.27 -35.37
N ASN A 572 -52.36 10.38 -34.52
CA ASN A 572 -52.17 8.91 -34.43
C ASN A 572 -53.03 8.21 -35.55
N PRO A 573 -52.90 6.91 -35.97
CA PRO A 573 -52.35 5.75 -35.25
C PRO A 573 -51.69 4.59 -36.06
N GLU A 574 -51.27 3.56 -35.31
CA GLU A 574 -51.00 2.16 -35.71
C GLU A 574 -49.73 1.86 -36.54
N ASP A 575 -48.73 1.23 -35.89
CA ASP A 575 -48.51 -0.19 -36.19
C ASP A 575 -47.89 -0.95 -34.99
N LYS A 576 -48.53 -2.06 -34.63
CA LYS A 576 -48.08 -3.02 -33.63
C LYS A 576 -47.31 -4.11 -34.37
N HIS A 577 -46.01 -4.23 -34.11
CA HIS A 577 -45.38 -5.53 -34.14
C HIS A 577 -44.37 -5.61 -32.99
N GLY A 578 -44.84 -6.25 -31.91
CA GLY A 578 -43.98 -6.67 -30.83
C GLY A 578 -43.04 -7.76 -31.31
N ASN A 579 -41.79 -7.62 -30.89
CA ASN A 579 -40.93 -8.75 -30.61
C ASN A 579 -40.66 -8.68 -29.11
N GLU A 580 -41.56 -9.27 -28.33
CA GLU A 580 -41.27 -9.60 -26.93
C GLU A 580 -40.27 -10.76 -26.96
N GLU A 581 -39.00 -10.45 -26.70
CA GLU A 581 -38.09 -11.46 -26.17
C GLU A 581 -38.56 -11.85 -24.76
N PRO A 582 -38.52 -13.13 -24.41
CA PRO A 582 -39.17 -13.63 -23.21
C PRO A 582 -38.48 -13.09 -21.95
N LYS A 583 -39.27 -12.44 -21.07
CA LYS A 583 -38.87 -12.12 -19.70
C LYS A 583 -38.42 -13.39 -18.98
N GLN A 584 -37.11 -13.52 -18.77
CA GLN A 584 -36.56 -14.47 -17.81
C GLN A 584 -36.88 -13.99 -16.40
N ASP A 585 -37.34 -14.90 -15.53
CA ASP A 585 -37.55 -14.68 -14.10
C ASP A 585 -36.28 -14.10 -13.47
N GLN A 586 -36.26 -12.79 -13.19
CA GLN A 586 -35.13 -12.16 -12.49
C GLN A 586 -35.19 -12.51 -11.00
N LYS A 587 -34.36 -13.46 -10.59
CA LYS A 587 -34.08 -13.75 -9.17
C LYS A 587 -33.30 -12.58 -8.55
N THR A 588 -33.56 -12.26 -7.29
CA THR A 588 -32.83 -11.24 -6.53
C THR A 588 -31.54 -11.82 -5.93
N GLU A 589 -30.46 -11.05 -5.90
CA GLU A 589 -29.21 -11.46 -5.25
C GLU A 589 -29.28 -11.26 -3.73
N VAL A 590 -28.84 -12.27 -2.97
CA VAL A 590 -28.66 -12.21 -1.51
C VAL A 590 -27.23 -12.62 -1.18
N LYS A 591 -26.48 -11.73 -0.52
CA LYS A 591 -25.10 -12.03 -0.10
C LYS A 591 -25.09 -12.82 1.21
N ILE A 592 -24.23 -13.82 1.29
CA ILE A 592 -23.93 -14.55 2.53
C ILE A 592 -22.46 -14.39 2.89
N ASN A 593 -22.15 -14.36 4.19
CA ASN A 593 -20.80 -14.15 4.71
C ASN A 593 -20.29 -15.41 5.44
N PRO A 594 -20.00 -16.50 4.72
CA PRO A 594 -19.47 -17.73 5.30
C PRO A 594 -18.07 -17.55 5.89
N GLU A 595 -17.66 -18.47 6.77
CA GLU A 595 -16.33 -18.47 7.38
C GLU A 595 -15.24 -18.69 6.32
N THR A 596 -14.22 -17.83 6.33
CA THR A 596 -13.09 -17.89 5.39
C THR A 596 -11.78 -18.14 6.12
N THR A 597 -10.95 -19.02 5.58
CA THR A 597 -9.56 -19.22 6.02
C THR A 597 -8.62 -18.92 4.87
N ILE A 598 -7.61 -18.08 5.11
CA ILE A 598 -6.60 -17.71 4.11
C ILE A 598 -5.28 -18.39 4.47
N ASN A 599 -4.63 -18.95 3.46
CA ASN A 599 -3.25 -19.43 3.53
C ASN A 599 -2.38 -18.52 2.66
N SER A 600 -1.85 -17.46 3.27
CA SER A 600 -1.08 -16.42 2.58
C SER A 600 0.16 -16.99 1.88
N LYS A 601 0.81 -18.02 2.45
CA LYS A 601 1.99 -18.67 1.85
C LYS A 601 1.70 -19.42 0.56
N LYS A 602 0.46 -19.87 0.37
CA LYS A 602 0.03 -20.57 -0.84
C LYS A 602 -0.88 -19.72 -1.72
N GLN A 603 -1.18 -18.49 -1.28
CA GLN A 603 -2.20 -17.62 -1.85
C GLN A 603 -3.51 -18.38 -2.11
N GLU A 604 -4.00 -19.11 -1.10
CA GLU A 604 -5.24 -19.90 -1.16
C GLU A 604 -6.26 -19.37 -0.15
N ILE A 605 -7.51 -19.21 -0.57
CA ILE A 605 -8.65 -18.97 0.32
C ILE A 605 -9.60 -20.16 0.28
N LEU A 606 -9.98 -20.63 1.47
CA LEU A 606 -11.01 -21.63 1.69
C LEU A 606 -12.23 -20.96 2.31
N VAL A 607 -13.37 -21.05 1.61
CA VAL A 607 -14.67 -20.59 2.08
C VAL A 607 -15.47 -21.81 2.55
N SER A 608 -15.87 -21.83 3.82
CA SER A 608 -16.65 -22.93 4.41
C SER A 608 -18.10 -22.51 4.61
N VAL A 609 -18.99 -22.95 3.72
CA VAL A 609 -20.42 -22.59 3.74
C VAL A 609 -21.21 -23.63 4.51
N LYS A 610 -21.73 -23.22 5.66
CA LYS A 610 -22.50 -24.04 6.60
C LYS A 610 -23.97 -23.66 6.54
N LEU A 611 -24.83 -24.55 7.04
CA LEU A 611 -26.28 -24.34 7.05
C LEU A 611 -26.72 -23.07 7.80
N ALA A 612 -25.91 -22.62 8.77
CA ALA A 612 -26.16 -21.39 9.53
C ALA A 612 -26.06 -20.12 8.65
N ASP A 613 -25.26 -20.15 7.60
CA ASP A 613 -24.99 -18.98 6.74
C ASP A 613 -26.17 -18.65 5.82
N THR A 614 -27.09 -19.59 5.66
CA THR A 614 -28.27 -19.47 4.80
C THR A 614 -29.57 -19.19 5.57
N GLN A 615 -29.47 -18.61 6.77
CA GLN A 615 -30.64 -18.29 7.61
C GLN A 615 -31.55 -17.21 7.00
N ASN A 616 -30.96 -16.24 6.30
CA ASN A 616 -31.69 -15.12 5.68
C ASN A 616 -32.00 -15.34 4.19
N VAL A 617 -31.71 -16.54 3.68
CA VAL A 617 -31.92 -16.89 2.27
C VAL A 617 -33.39 -17.26 2.07
N GLU A 618 -34.08 -16.56 1.19
CA GLU A 618 -35.47 -16.77 0.80
C GLU A 618 -35.58 -17.63 -0.46
N ASP A 619 -36.81 -17.87 -0.92
CA ASP A 619 -37.08 -18.71 -2.07
C ASP A 619 -36.88 -17.92 -3.38
N ASN A 620 -36.32 -18.57 -4.40
CA ASN A 620 -36.09 -18.03 -5.74
C ASN A 620 -35.10 -16.85 -5.80
N GLU A 621 -33.99 -16.96 -5.09
CA GLU A 621 -32.88 -15.99 -5.03
C GLU A 621 -31.60 -16.51 -5.68
N ILE A 622 -30.65 -15.61 -5.92
CA ILE A 622 -29.26 -15.91 -6.24
C ILE A 622 -28.45 -15.72 -4.96
N VAL A 623 -27.97 -16.81 -4.38
CA VAL A 623 -27.12 -16.74 -3.18
C VAL A 623 -25.70 -16.45 -3.61
N VAL A 624 -25.15 -15.33 -3.14
CA VAL A 624 -23.83 -14.84 -3.54
C VAL A 624 -22.82 -15.11 -2.43
N ILE A 625 -21.76 -15.82 -2.78
CA ILE A 625 -20.54 -16.02 -1.98
C ILE A 625 -19.47 -15.09 -2.55
N GLU A 626 -19.15 -14.03 -1.81
CA GLU A 626 -18.17 -13.02 -2.20
C GLU A 626 -17.19 -12.80 -1.04
N PRO A 627 -16.22 -13.72 -0.85
CA PRO A 627 -15.26 -13.64 0.23
C PRO A 627 -14.27 -12.48 0.02
N ASN A 628 -14.05 -11.71 1.08
CA ASN A 628 -13.05 -10.64 1.09
C ASN A 628 -11.66 -11.16 0.72
N GLN A 629 -10.84 -10.30 0.08
CA GLN A 629 -9.47 -10.60 -0.37
C GLN A 629 -9.35 -11.72 -1.43
N ALA A 630 -10.45 -12.30 -1.91
CA ALA A 630 -10.39 -13.40 -2.87
C ALA A 630 -9.73 -13.05 -4.21
N ARG A 631 -9.84 -11.79 -4.66
CA ARG A 631 -9.17 -11.31 -5.87
C ARG A 631 -7.66 -11.46 -5.81
N LYS A 632 -7.06 -11.29 -4.62
CA LYS A 632 -5.61 -11.37 -4.40
C LYS A 632 -5.07 -12.81 -4.33
N GLN A 633 -5.96 -13.81 -4.18
CA GLN A 633 -5.54 -15.20 -4.03
C GLN A 633 -5.39 -15.88 -5.38
N VAL A 634 -4.42 -16.78 -5.52
CA VAL A 634 -4.30 -17.65 -6.70
C VAL A 634 -5.42 -18.70 -6.71
N VAL A 635 -5.82 -19.22 -5.54
CA VAL A 635 -6.85 -20.25 -5.41
C VAL A 635 -8.00 -19.77 -4.54
N LEU A 636 -9.24 -19.93 -5.02
CA LEU A 636 -10.43 -19.92 -4.17
C LEU A 636 -11.04 -21.32 -4.15
N THR A 637 -11.32 -21.85 -2.96
CA THR A 637 -12.10 -23.08 -2.79
C THR A 637 -13.36 -22.79 -1.97
N ALA A 638 -14.54 -22.97 -2.56
CA ALA A 638 -15.81 -22.91 -1.86
C ALA A 638 -16.26 -24.32 -1.49
N ALA A 639 -16.17 -24.65 -0.20
CA ALA A 639 -16.64 -25.91 0.37
C ALA A 639 -18.06 -25.71 0.91
N ILE A 640 -19.05 -26.31 0.25
CA ILE A 640 -20.47 -26.12 0.56
C ILE A 640 -21.03 -27.40 1.18
N ASP A 641 -21.48 -27.29 2.43
CA ASP A 641 -22.05 -28.41 3.15
C ASP A 641 -23.28 -28.99 2.44
N HIS A 642 -23.46 -30.30 2.56
CA HIS A 642 -24.60 -31.01 1.95
C HIS A 642 -25.96 -30.39 2.32
N GLY A 643 -26.13 -29.98 3.58
CA GLY A 643 -27.37 -29.36 4.04
C GLY A 643 -27.63 -27.98 3.42
N VAL A 644 -26.58 -27.22 3.10
CA VAL A 644 -26.71 -25.94 2.37
C VAL A 644 -27.18 -26.23 0.96
N LEU A 645 -26.53 -27.17 0.28
CA LEU A 645 -26.89 -27.55 -1.08
C LEU A 645 -28.35 -28.04 -1.17
N GLN A 646 -28.79 -28.85 -0.19
CA GLN A 646 -30.18 -29.27 -0.08
C GLN A 646 -31.13 -28.07 0.06
N ARG A 647 -30.81 -27.11 0.95
CA ARG A 647 -31.63 -25.90 1.14
C ARG A 647 -31.72 -25.06 -0.13
N LEU A 648 -30.61 -24.85 -0.84
CA LEU A 648 -30.60 -24.08 -2.09
C LEU A 648 -31.50 -24.73 -3.15
N VAL A 649 -31.44 -26.06 -3.28
CA VAL A 649 -32.31 -26.82 -4.19
C VAL A 649 -33.78 -26.74 -3.77
N GLU A 650 -34.09 -26.96 -2.48
CA GLU A 650 -35.46 -26.91 -1.96
C GLU A 650 -36.12 -25.53 -2.15
N LYS A 651 -35.33 -24.46 -2.05
CA LYS A 651 -35.77 -23.07 -2.20
C LYS A 651 -35.73 -22.55 -3.64
N ASN A 652 -35.32 -23.37 -4.61
CA ASN A 652 -35.14 -22.98 -6.02
C ASN A 652 -34.15 -21.81 -6.19
N ASN A 653 -33.04 -21.84 -5.46
CA ASN A 653 -32.01 -20.79 -5.49
C ASN A 653 -30.87 -21.14 -6.44
N ASP A 654 -30.29 -20.12 -7.06
CA ASP A 654 -29.03 -20.23 -7.78
C ASP A 654 -27.88 -19.90 -6.83
N LEU A 655 -26.67 -20.32 -7.19
CA LEU A 655 -25.46 -20.04 -6.42
C LEU A 655 -24.48 -19.25 -7.28
N LYS A 656 -24.05 -18.09 -6.82
CA LYS A 656 -22.99 -17.29 -7.42
C LYS A 656 -21.75 -17.32 -6.52
N ILE A 657 -20.61 -17.70 -7.08
CA ILE A 657 -19.31 -17.59 -6.44
C ILE A 657 -18.57 -16.46 -7.13
N ASP A 658 -18.31 -15.39 -6.40
CA ASP A 658 -17.63 -14.19 -6.86
C ASP A 658 -16.21 -14.14 -6.30
N LYS A 659 -15.22 -14.14 -7.18
CA LYS A 659 -13.80 -14.06 -6.82
C LYS A 659 -13.23 -12.65 -7.01
N GLY A 660 -14.02 -11.70 -7.52
CA GLY A 660 -13.60 -10.34 -7.85
C GLY A 660 -13.33 -10.15 -9.34
N ASP A 661 -12.31 -10.83 -9.89
CA ASP A 661 -11.94 -10.76 -11.32
C ASP A 661 -12.55 -11.89 -12.18
N THR A 662 -13.29 -12.82 -11.55
CA THR A 662 -14.10 -13.84 -12.20
C THR A 662 -15.32 -14.23 -11.35
N GLN A 663 -16.40 -14.65 -11.99
CA GLN A 663 -17.63 -15.11 -11.33
C GLN A 663 -18.15 -16.41 -11.95
N LEU A 664 -18.66 -17.31 -11.10
CA LEU A 664 -19.35 -18.53 -11.50
C LEU A 664 -20.79 -18.51 -10.97
N LEU A 665 -21.77 -18.52 -11.86
CA LEU A 665 -23.19 -18.66 -11.54
C LEU A 665 -23.66 -20.08 -11.90
N ILE A 666 -24.09 -20.82 -10.87
CA ILE A 666 -24.58 -22.20 -10.93
C ILE A 666 -26.10 -22.20 -10.75
N PRO A 667 -26.88 -22.52 -11.80
CA PRO A 667 -28.33 -22.58 -11.68
C PRO A 667 -28.82 -23.74 -10.79
N THR A 668 -30.00 -23.61 -10.19
CA THR A 668 -30.62 -24.64 -9.34
C THR A 668 -30.61 -26.03 -9.97
N LYS A 669 -30.84 -26.15 -11.29
CA LYS A 669 -30.84 -27.45 -11.99
C LYS A 669 -29.48 -28.15 -11.96
N VAL A 670 -28.39 -27.39 -12.00
CA VAL A 670 -27.03 -27.93 -11.84
C VAL A 670 -26.83 -28.32 -10.37
N LEU A 671 -27.26 -27.47 -9.42
CA LEU A 671 -27.23 -27.81 -7.99
C LEU A 671 -27.99 -29.11 -7.66
N GLU A 672 -29.13 -29.39 -8.32
CA GLU A 672 -29.87 -30.66 -8.19
C GLU A 672 -29.05 -31.88 -8.62
N GLN A 673 -28.27 -31.76 -9.70
CA GLN A 673 -27.36 -32.81 -10.15
C GLN A 673 -26.26 -33.02 -9.09
N LEU A 674 -25.61 -31.93 -8.68
CA LEU A 674 -24.53 -31.95 -7.71
C LEU A 674 -24.99 -32.55 -6.36
N LEU A 675 -26.21 -32.24 -5.94
CA LEU A 675 -26.81 -32.81 -4.73
C LEU A 675 -26.93 -34.33 -4.82
N LYS A 676 -27.41 -34.86 -5.94
CA LYS A 676 -27.54 -36.31 -6.18
C LYS A 676 -26.17 -37.01 -6.24
N GLU A 677 -25.19 -36.37 -6.86
CA GLU A 677 -23.85 -36.94 -7.06
C GLU A 677 -22.97 -36.90 -5.79
N SER A 678 -23.23 -35.93 -4.90
CA SER A 678 -22.49 -35.73 -3.65
C SER A 678 -22.70 -36.86 -2.61
N LYS A 679 -23.78 -37.64 -2.69
CA LYS A 679 -24.09 -38.76 -1.76
C LYS A 679 -23.96 -38.39 -0.27
N ASP A 680 -24.67 -37.35 0.16
CA ASP A 680 -24.65 -36.81 1.53
C ASP A 680 -23.33 -36.17 1.98
N GLN A 681 -22.39 -35.94 1.05
CA GLN A 681 -21.14 -35.23 1.30
C GLN A 681 -21.23 -33.77 0.84
N LYS A 682 -20.28 -32.95 1.31
CA LYS A 682 -20.09 -31.57 0.81
C LYS A 682 -19.67 -31.57 -0.66
N ILE A 683 -19.89 -30.45 -1.33
CA ILE A 683 -19.32 -30.15 -2.64
C ILE A 683 -18.16 -29.16 -2.46
N GLU A 684 -17.18 -29.21 -3.36
CA GLU A 684 -16.08 -28.24 -3.40
C GLU A 684 -15.99 -27.66 -4.81
N VAL A 685 -16.01 -26.33 -4.91
CA VAL A 685 -15.80 -25.58 -6.14
C VAL A 685 -14.48 -24.86 -6.04
N LYS A 686 -13.55 -25.15 -6.95
CA LYS A 686 -12.21 -24.59 -6.94
C LYS A 686 -11.99 -23.74 -8.18
N LEU A 687 -11.55 -22.51 -7.97
CA LEU A 687 -11.16 -21.55 -9.01
C LEU A 687 -9.67 -21.29 -8.85
N VAL A 688 -8.87 -21.63 -9.85
CA VAL A 688 -7.40 -21.47 -9.83
C VAL A 688 -6.98 -20.51 -10.93
N LYS A 689 -6.36 -19.39 -10.56
CA LYS A 689 -5.83 -18.41 -11.51
C LYS A 689 -4.73 -19.03 -12.37
N GLN A 690 -4.80 -18.76 -13.66
CA GLN A 690 -3.82 -19.22 -14.65
C GLN A 690 -3.18 -18.02 -15.34
N GLU A 691 -1.99 -18.23 -15.86
CA GLU A 691 -1.30 -17.28 -16.73
C GLU A 691 -1.19 -17.84 -18.13
N VAL A 692 -1.53 -17.01 -19.11
CA VAL A 692 -1.49 -17.35 -20.53
C VAL A 692 -1.02 -16.13 -21.30
N LYS A 693 0.00 -16.29 -22.14
CA LYS A 693 0.46 -15.20 -23.00
C LYS A 693 -0.66 -14.78 -23.94
N ARG A 694 -0.82 -13.47 -24.12
CA ARG A 694 -1.84 -12.83 -25.00
C ARG A 694 -3.28 -12.93 -24.48
N ALA A 695 -3.52 -13.38 -23.25
CA ALA A 695 -4.80 -13.17 -22.61
C ALA A 695 -5.04 -11.66 -22.44
N VAL A 696 -6.25 -11.21 -22.77
CA VAL A 696 -6.67 -9.81 -22.62
C VAL A 696 -7.57 -9.62 -21.40
N GLY A 697 -7.89 -10.69 -20.69
CA GLY A 697 -8.66 -10.70 -19.46
C GLY A 697 -8.24 -11.86 -18.56
N SER A 698 -8.99 -12.10 -17.49
CA SER A 698 -8.67 -13.15 -16.52
C SER A 698 -8.75 -14.56 -17.11
N VAL A 699 -7.87 -15.46 -16.62
CA VAL A 699 -7.82 -16.88 -17.00
C VAL A 699 -7.91 -17.74 -15.75
N TYR A 700 -8.82 -18.72 -15.75
CA TYR A 700 -9.13 -19.54 -14.59
C TYR A 700 -9.41 -20.99 -14.96
N ASP A 701 -8.81 -21.90 -14.18
CA ASP A 701 -9.17 -23.31 -14.14
C ASP A 701 -10.27 -23.54 -13.09
N PHE A 702 -11.32 -24.24 -13.49
CA PHE A 702 -12.47 -24.55 -12.64
C PHE A 702 -12.51 -26.05 -12.37
N THR A 703 -12.45 -26.43 -11.10
CA THR A 703 -12.63 -27.84 -10.68
C THR A 703 -13.85 -27.97 -9.78
N PHE A 704 -14.62 -29.03 -9.96
CA PHE A 704 -15.78 -29.31 -9.12
C PHE A 704 -15.73 -30.73 -8.57
N MET A 705 -15.83 -30.85 -7.25
CA MET A 705 -15.92 -32.13 -6.55
C MET A 705 -17.29 -32.28 -5.89
N ALA A 706 -18.04 -33.32 -6.25
CA ALA A 706 -19.24 -33.76 -5.53
C ALA A 706 -18.88 -34.96 -4.65
N GLY A 707 -18.57 -34.70 -3.37
CA GLY A 707 -17.96 -35.71 -2.50
C GLY A 707 -16.56 -36.08 -3.00
N THR A 708 -16.37 -37.35 -3.38
CA THR A 708 -15.10 -37.81 -3.98
C THR A 708 -15.11 -37.88 -5.50
N ASN A 709 -16.23 -37.52 -6.16
CA ASN A 709 -16.36 -37.59 -7.61
C ASN A 709 -16.10 -36.21 -8.21
N GLU A 710 -15.20 -36.15 -9.19
CA GLU A 710 -15.01 -34.96 -10.00
C GLU A 710 -16.12 -34.85 -11.05
N ILE A 711 -16.72 -33.67 -11.16
CA ILE A 711 -17.82 -33.41 -12.09
C ILE A 711 -17.31 -32.56 -13.25
N GLN A 712 -17.21 -33.17 -14.43
CA GLN A 712 -16.73 -32.51 -15.63
C GLN A 712 -17.85 -31.97 -16.53
N HIS A 713 -19.07 -32.53 -16.48
CA HIS A 713 -20.20 -32.12 -17.34
C HIS A 713 -21.52 -32.01 -16.55
N PHE A 714 -22.39 -31.08 -16.93
CA PHE A 714 -23.69 -30.81 -16.28
C PHE A 714 -24.91 -31.32 -17.07
N ASN A 715 -24.77 -32.43 -17.80
CA ASN A 715 -25.89 -33.08 -18.52
C ASN A 715 -26.73 -32.12 -19.39
N ASN A 716 -26.07 -31.28 -20.21
CA ASN A 716 -26.68 -30.25 -21.06
C ASN A 716 -27.35 -29.10 -20.29
N GLN A 717 -27.06 -28.91 -19.00
CA GLN A 717 -27.34 -27.65 -18.30
C GLN A 717 -26.12 -26.75 -18.39
N GLU A 718 -26.34 -25.44 -18.47
CA GLU A 718 -25.26 -24.46 -18.59
C GLU A 718 -25.04 -23.75 -17.24
N VAL A 719 -23.78 -23.53 -16.90
CA VAL A 719 -23.36 -22.52 -15.91
C VAL A 719 -22.97 -21.24 -16.65
N THR A 720 -23.00 -20.10 -15.95
CA THR A 720 -22.52 -18.83 -16.51
C THR A 720 -21.20 -18.44 -15.86
N LEU A 721 -20.19 -18.19 -16.69
CA LEU A 721 -18.88 -17.69 -16.30
C LEU A 721 -18.77 -16.21 -16.68
N THR A 722 -18.21 -15.40 -15.81
CA THR A 722 -17.91 -13.99 -16.08
C THR A 722 -16.43 -13.72 -15.82
N PHE A 723 -15.79 -12.95 -16.70
CA PHE A 723 -14.37 -12.64 -16.64
C PHE A 723 -14.15 -11.15 -16.83
N GLU A 724 -13.33 -10.55 -15.98
CA GLU A 724 -12.83 -9.19 -16.15
C GLU A 724 -11.85 -9.10 -17.34
N VAL A 725 -12.00 -8.06 -18.14
CA VAL A 725 -11.10 -7.73 -19.26
C VAL A 725 -10.21 -6.57 -18.85
N ASN A 726 -8.93 -6.64 -19.18
CA ASN A 726 -8.02 -5.53 -19.00
C ASN A 726 -8.28 -4.48 -20.10
N PRO A 727 -8.77 -3.28 -19.76
CA PRO A 727 -9.15 -2.27 -20.75
C PRO A 727 -7.97 -1.78 -21.59
N ALA A 728 -6.76 -1.73 -21.02
CA ALA A 728 -5.55 -1.31 -21.72
C ALA A 728 -5.19 -2.28 -22.87
N LEU A 729 -5.39 -3.59 -22.65
CA LEU A 729 -5.08 -4.61 -23.67
C LEU A 729 -6.11 -4.69 -24.80
N VAL A 730 -7.28 -4.09 -24.62
CA VAL A 730 -8.35 -4.07 -25.63
C VAL A 730 -8.61 -2.67 -26.22
N ALA A 731 -7.81 -1.67 -25.83
CA ALA A 731 -7.91 -0.32 -26.33
C ALA A 731 -7.71 -0.31 -27.87
N GLY A 732 -8.70 0.22 -28.59
CA GLY A 732 -8.66 0.28 -30.06
C GLY A 732 -8.97 -1.03 -30.80
N LEU A 733 -9.23 -2.14 -30.08
CA LEU A 733 -9.69 -3.40 -30.66
C LEU A 733 -11.21 -3.39 -30.92
N ASP A 734 -11.68 -4.23 -31.84
CA ASP A 734 -13.10 -4.41 -32.08
C ASP A 734 -13.72 -5.24 -30.94
N PRO A 735 -14.66 -4.69 -30.15
CA PRO A 735 -15.25 -5.40 -29.01
C PRO A 735 -15.90 -6.74 -29.38
N ASN A 736 -16.39 -6.89 -30.63
CA ASN A 736 -16.99 -8.14 -31.09
C ASN A 736 -15.99 -9.28 -31.23
N LYS A 737 -14.69 -8.97 -31.26
CA LYS A 737 -13.61 -9.94 -31.33
C LYS A 737 -13.12 -10.37 -29.95
N ILE A 738 -13.48 -9.67 -28.88
CA ILE A 738 -13.12 -10.09 -27.53
C ILE A 738 -14.07 -11.19 -27.09
N LYS A 739 -13.54 -12.40 -26.93
CA LYS A 739 -14.32 -13.63 -26.73
C LYS A 739 -13.74 -14.46 -25.60
N ALA A 740 -14.61 -15.22 -24.93
CA ALA A 740 -14.19 -16.27 -24.02
C ALA A 740 -13.82 -17.53 -24.81
N PHE A 741 -12.80 -18.23 -24.34
CA PHE A 741 -12.33 -19.49 -24.89
C PHE A 741 -12.23 -20.53 -23.77
N HIS A 742 -12.38 -21.81 -24.11
CA HIS A 742 -12.04 -22.92 -23.23
C HIS A 742 -10.79 -23.64 -23.76
N PHE A 743 -9.97 -24.16 -22.86
CA PHE A 743 -8.81 -24.97 -23.23
C PHE A 743 -9.22 -26.44 -23.36
N ASN A 744 -8.96 -27.04 -24.52
CA ASN A 744 -9.19 -28.47 -24.75
C ASN A 744 -7.91 -29.24 -24.41
N GLU A 745 -7.91 -29.95 -23.28
CA GLU A 745 -6.74 -30.72 -22.82
C GLU A 745 -6.37 -31.91 -23.72
N GLU A 746 -7.31 -32.42 -24.53
CA GLU A 746 -7.04 -33.52 -25.46
C GLU A 746 -6.24 -33.05 -26.68
N THR A 747 -6.51 -31.84 -27.15
CA THR A 747 -5.86 -31.24 -28.33
C THR A 747 -4.73 -30.27 -27.96
N ASN A 748 -4.70 -29.77 -26.72
CA ASN A 748 -3.89 -28.65 -26.26
C ASN A 748 -4.17 -27.34 -27.03
N GLU A 749 -5.42 -27.10 -27.40
CA GLU A 749 -5.83 -25.93 -28.16
C GLU A 749 -6.94 -25.15 -27.43
N TRP A 750 -6.96 -23.83 -27.63
CA TRP A 750 -8.03 -22.96 -27.14
C TRP A 750 -9.18 -22.92 -28.15
N GLU A 751 -10.38 -23.30 -27.72
CA GLU A 751 -11.59 -23.29 -28.53
C GLU A 751 -12.53 -22.16 -28.11
N ILE A 752 -13.03 -21.41 -29.08
CA ILE A 752 -13.89 -20.25 -28.86
C ILE A 752 -15.28 -20.64 -28.32
N ILE A 753 -15.78 -19.88 -27.36
CA ILE A 753 -17.18 -19.91 -26.96
C ILE A 753 -17.94 -18.85 -27.76
N GLU A 754 -18.51 -19.26 -28.89
CA GLU A 754 -19.10 -18.35 -29.90
C GLU A 754 -20.14 -17.39 -29.31
N ASN A 755 -20.94 -17.88 -28.38
CA ASN A 755 -22.02 -17.12 -27.73
C ASN A 755 -21.54 -16.25 -26.55
N SER A 756 -20.22 -16.11 -26.35
CA SER A 756 -19.69 -15.17 -25.35
C SER A 756 -19.83 -13.73 -25.82
N THR A 757 -20.10 -12.82 -24.88
CA THR A 757 -20.34 -11.41 -25.15
C THR A 757 -19.45 -10.56 -24.25
N TYR A 758 -18.68 -9.67 -24.86
CA TYR A 758 -17.95 -8.61 -24.17
C TYR A 758 -18.85 -7.37 -24.03
N ASP A 759 -19.06 -6.95 -22.79
CA ASP A 759 -19.74 -5.70 -22.45
C ASP A 759 -18.67 -4.63 -22.19
N THR A 760 -18.60 -3.64 -23.08
CA THR A 760 -17.60 -2.56 -23.01
C THR A 760 -17.86 -1.59 -21.87
N ASP A 761 -19.11 -1.47 -21.42
CA ASP A 761 -19.47 -0.52 -20.36
C ASP A 761 -19.07 -1.10 -19.00
N SER A 762 -19.22 -2.41 -18.82
CA SER A 762 -18.84 -3.09 -17.58
C SER A 762 -17.41 -3.64 -17.59
N GLY A 763 -16.75 -3.76 -18.75
CA GLY A 763 -15.44 -4.41 -18.88
C GLY A 763 -15.47 -5.93 -18.65
N LEU A 764 -16.62 -6.58 -18.86
CA LEU A 764 -16.81 -8.00 -18.52
C LEU A 764 -17.17 -8.84 -19.75
N VAL A 765 -16.58 -10.04 -19.84
CA VAL A 765 -17.02 -11.08 -20.77
C VAL A 765 -17.88 -12.10 -20.05
N LYS A 766 -19.07 -12.38 -20.58
CA LYS A 766 -19.96 -13.45 -20.11
C LYS A 766 -19.96 -14.62 -21.08
N ALA A 767 -19.85 -15.84 -20.55
CA ALA A 767 -19.87 -17.08 -21.31
C ALA A 767 -20.75 -18.13 -20.64
N LYS A 768 -21.36 -19.01 -21.44
CA LYS A 768 -22.10 -20.16 -20.95
C LYS A 768 -21.41 -21.44 -21.38
N THR A 769 -21.35 -22.40 -20.47
CA THR A 769 -20.70 -23.70 -20.71
C THR A 769 -21.44 -24.80 -19.96
N ASP A 770 -21.43 -26.01 -20.50
CA ASP A 770 -22.03 -27.22 -19.92
C ASP A 770 -21.01 -28.17 -19.29
N HIS A 771 -19.75 -27.75 -19.24
CA HIS A 771 -18.64 -28.48 -18.66
C HIS A 771 -17.69 -27.51 -17.94
N PHE A 772 -16.78 -28.05 -17.14
CA PHE A 772 -15.67 -27.29 -16.59
C PHE A 772 -14.38 -27.62 -17.34
N SER A 773 -13.51 -26.62 -17.43
CA SER A 773 -12.17 -26.64 -18.01
C SER A 773 -11.44 -25.38 -17.51
N THR A 774 -10.27 -25.11 -18.06
CA THR A 774 -9.68 -23.78 -18.02
C THR A 774 -10.34 -22.87 -19.06
N TYR A 775 -10.70 -21.66 -18.64
CA TYR A 775 -11.31 -20.63 -19.47
C TYR A 775 -10.52 -19.33 -19.41
N GLY A 776 -10.52 -18.55 -20.48
CA GLY A 776 -9.86 -17.25 -20.54
C GLY A 776 -10.43 -16.35 -21.63
N VAL A 777 -10.04 -15.08 -21.62
CA VAL A 777 -10.49 -14.07 -22.60
C VAL A 777 -9.36 -13.68 -23.53
N PHE A 778 -9.63 -13.70 -24.84
CA PHE A 778 -8.66 -13.40 -25.90
C PHE A 778 -9.31 -12.58 -27.04
N GLU A 779 -8.48 -11.93 -27.85
CA GLU A 779 -8.91 -11.35 -29.13
C GLU A 779 -8.98 -12.44 -30.21
N ASN A 780 -10.15 -12.58 -30.85
CA ASN A 780 -10.45 -13.56 -31.88
C ASN A 780 -9.86 -13.18 -33.26
N VAL A 781 -8.53 -13.15 -33.36
CA VAL A 781 -7.81 -12.90 -34.62
C VAL A 781 -6.59 -13.79 -34.85
N GLN A 782 -6.04 -14.44 -33.83
CA GLN A 782 -4.81 -15.26 -33.93
C GLN A 782 -4.73 -16.37 -32.86
N THR A 783 -5.53 -17.43 -32.98
CA THR A 783 -5.54 -18.53 -32.00
C THR A 783 -4.38 -19.53 -32.15
N GLU A 784 -3.67 -19.56 -33.29
CA GLU A 784 -2.63 -20.56 -33.59
C GLU A 784 -1.33 -20.43 -32.74
N ASN A 785 -1.23 -19.48 -31.80
CA ASN A 785 -0.03 -19.27 -30.97
C ASN A 785 -0.33 -18.86 -29.51
N ILE A 786 -1.49 -19.23 -28.96
CA ILE A 786 -1.79 -19.01 -27.54
C ILE A 786 -1.11 -20.13 -26.73
N SER A 787 -0.39 -19.78 -25.67
CA SER A 787 0.28 -20.78 -24.83
C SER A 787 -0.72 -21.65 -24.07
N ALA A 788 -0.30 -22.85 -23.67
CA ALA A 788 -1.06 -23.64 -22.71
C ALA A 788 -1.18 -22.89 -21.36
N PRO A 789 -2.26 -23.08 -20.60
CA PRO A 789 -2.40 -22.48 -19.28
C PRO A 789 -1.37 -23.03 -18.32
N VAL A 790 -0.73 -22.13 -17.59
CA VAL A 790 0.17 -22.45 -16.48
C VAL A 790 -0.45 -21.86 -15.23
N ARG A 791 -0.47 -22.65 -14.14
CA ARG A 791 -0.96 -22.17 -12.85
C ARG A 791 -0.18 -20.91 -12.48
N ALA A 792 -0.87 -19.82 -12.18
CA ALA A 792 -0.24 -18.59 -11.73
C ALA A 792 0.69 -18.93 -10.55
N GLU A 793 1.95 -18.50 -10.65
CA GLU A 793 2.90 -18.81 -9.61
C GLU A 793 2.41 -18.17 -8.32
N VAL A 794 2.33 -18.99 -7.26
CA VAL A 794 2.26 -18.41 -5.92
C VAL A 794 3.57 -17.67 -5.80
N SER A 795 3.52 -16.35 -5.59
CA SER A 795 4.71 -15.59 -5.23
C SER A 795 5.24 -16.22 -3.95
N GLU A 796 6.16 -17.19 -4.08
CA GLU A 796 6.92 -17.67 -2.96
C GLU A 796 7.73 -16.44 -2.54
N THR A 797 7.44 -15.91 -1.37
CA THR A 797 8.51 -15.47 -0.49
C THR A 797 9.46 -16.66 -0.36
N THR A 798 10.39 -16.80 -1.30
CA THR A 798 11.50 -17.73 -1.21
C THR A 798 12.35 -17.25 -0.05
N ASN A 799 12.09 -17.82 1.12
CA ASN A 799 13.12 -17.92 2.14
C ASN A 799 14.32 -18.59 1.47
N GLY A 800 15.44 -17.86 1.45
CA GLY A 800 16.62 -18.16 0.65
C GLY A 800 17.14 -19.59 0.78
N ASN A 801 17.58 -20.13 -0.35
CA ASN A 801 18.54 -21.22 -0.36
C ASN A 801 19.96 -20.63 -0.36
N GLY A 802 20.35 -20.05 0.78
CA GLY A 802 21.76 -19.81 1.08
C GLY A 802 22.49 -21.13 1.28
N GLU A 803 23.68 -21.26 0.70
CA GLU A 803 24.56 -22.39 0.99
C GLU A 803 24.84 -22.48 2.51
N LYS A 804 24.72 -23.70 3.05
CA LYS A 804 24.91 -24.02 4.46
C LYS A 804 26.32 -23.65 4.95
N LEU A 805 26.38 -22.81 6.00
CA LEU A 805 27.48 -22.79 6.95
C LEU A 805 27.40 -24.00 7.92
N PRO A 806 28.53 -24.51 8.45
CA PRO A 806 28.61 -25.83 9.07
C PRO A 806 27.87 -25.95 10.42
N ASP A 807 27.25 -27.13 10.62
CA ASP A 807 26.47 -27.56 11.79
C ASP A 807 27.10 -27.18 13.15
N THR A 808 26.56 -26.15 13.79
CA THR A 808 26.74 -25.90 15.23
C THR A 808 25.49 -25.33 15.90
N ALA A 809 24.33 -25.94 15.69
CA ALA A 809 23.22 -25.86 16.66
C ALA A 809 22.37 -27.13 16.56
N THR A 810 22.35 -27.91 17.63
CA THR A 810 21.51 -29.11 17.72
C THR A 810 20.06 -28.66 17.62
N SER A 811 19.33 -29.08 16.57
CA SER A 811 17.95 -28.63 16.37
C SER A 811 17.12 -28.83 17.63
N THR A 812 16.49 -27.77 18.09
CA THR A 812 15.53 -27.73 19.21
C THR A 812 14.43 -28.80 19.03
N TYR A 813 14.16 -29.22 17.80
CA TYR A 813 13.32 -30.38 17.46
C TYR A 813 13.82 -31.71 18.07
N ASN A 814 15.14 -31.96 18.05
CA ASN A 814 15.71 -33.16 18.67
C ASN A 814 15.59 -33.14 20.20
N LEU A 815 15.74 -31.97 20.83
CA LEU A 815 15.55 -31.80 22.29
C LEU A 815 14.08 -31.91 22.69
N LEU A 816 13.15 -31.43 21.87
CA LEU A 816 11.71 -31.55 22.08
C LEU A 816 11.25 -33.01 21.92
N VAL A 817 11.77 -33.73 20.92
CA VAL A 817 11.55 -35.17 20.74
C VAL A 817 12.21 -35.96 21.88
N LEU A 818 13.42 -35.62 22.32
CA LEU A 818 14.06 -36.25 23.49
C LEU A 818 13.24 -36.01 24.78
N GLY A 819 12.70 -34.80 24.92
CA GLY A 819 11.83 -34.39 26.02
C GLY A 819 10.53 -35.21 26.06
N ILE A 820 9.88 -35.41 24.91
CA ILE A 820 8.70 -36.27 24.77
C ILE A 820 9.03 -37.73 25.09
N ILE A 821 10.18 -38.24 24.64
CA ILE A 821 10.64 -39.60 24.93
C ILE A 821 10.93 -39.78 26.43
N LEU A 822 11.56 -38.81 27.08
CA LEU A 822 11.81 -38.82 28.53
C LEU A 822 10.51 -38.74 29.34
N LEU A 823 9.53 -37.95 28.88
CA LEU A 823 8.18 -37.89 29.44
C LEU A 823 7.46 -39.24 29.35
N MET A 824 7.49 -39.89 28.18
CA MET A 824 6.91 -41.22 27.98
C MET A 824 7.60 -42.28 28.85
N CYS A 825 8.93 -42.25 28.96
CA CYS A 825 9.69 -43.13 29.86
C CYS A 825 9.34 -42.90 31.34
N GLY A 826 9.17 -41.64 31.76
CA GLY A 826 8.74 -41.28 33.11
C GLY A 826 7.33 -41.77 33.45
N VAL A 827 6.39 -41.64 32.51
CA VAL A 827 5.02 -42.16 32.65
C VAL A 827 5.02 -43.69 32.74
N LEU A 828 5.82 -44.38 31.92
CA LEU A 828 5.96 -45.84 31.96
C LEU A 828 6.59 -46.31 33.29
N PHE A 829 7.58 -45.60 33.83
CA PHE A 829 8.19 -45.92 35.12
C PHE A 829 7.22 -45.67 36.30
N PHE A 830 6.41 -44.60 36.22
CA PHE A 830 5.35 -44.30 37.18
C PHE A 830 4.24 -45.37 37.19
N ILE A 831 3.82 -45.85 36.02
CA ILE A 831 2.84 -46.94 35.91
C ILE A 831 3.42 -48.26 36.46
N ARG A 832 4.70 -48.54 36.19
CA ARG A 832 5.37 -49.78 36.63
C ARG A 832 5.62 -49.80 38.14
N SER A 833 6.00 -48.68 38.74
CA SER A 833 6.18 -48.54 40.21
C SER A 833 4.87 -48.63 41.00
N ARG A 834 3.73 -48.26 40.39
CA ARG A 834 2.40 -48.45 40.99
C ARG A 834 1.91 -49.89 40.98
N LYS A 835 2.38 -50.73 40.04
CA LYS A 835 2.05 -52.17 39.98
C LYS A 835 2.83 -53.02 40.98
N THR A 836 3.92 -52.51 41.57
CA THR A 836 4.72 -53.21 42.60
C THR A 836 4.35 -52.82 44.03
N GLN A 837 3.38 -51.93 44.23
CA GLN A 837 2.85 -51.54 45.54
C GLN A 837 1.36 -51.93 45.74
N LEU A 838 0.88 -52.90 44.95
CA LEU A 838 -0.42 -53.56 45.11
C LEU A 838 -0.21 -55.06 45.34
#